data_AF-A0A1Y3NWC8-F1
#
_entry.id   AF-A0A1Y3NWC8-F1
#
_cell.length_a   1.000
_cell.length_b   1.000
_cell.length_c   1.000
_cell.angle_alpha   90.00
_cell.angle_beta   90.00
_cell.angle_gamma   90.00
#
_symmetry.space_group_name_H-M   'P 1'
#
loop_
_entity.id
_entity.type
_entity.pdbx_description
1 polymer ?
#
loop_
_entity_poly.entity_id
_entity_poly.type
_entity_poly.pdbx_seq_one_letter_code
_entity_poly.pdbx_strand_id
1 'polypeptide(L)'
;AELTSIINKRKRFEYFLARRIPKKIDFLRYIEFELNLDALRKKRKERIIAAAKANQKLLKSKGDDKTKEDIEKSEYLVSLMRVTLSDYSILRHVHSLYNRALKRFPGDVELWIQYLEWAQKSSNSKLLGKVFPRVISLHPTKDIFWVMAASWEFEKNGNALSGRTLLQRGLRINGESKKLWLEYFRLELLYLEKLRERRKILFGKTNENNENGNDDSMINFENEGIELPELELESQSKNSSNILQQKIAELAEKTAKANAEEVLHPAFQAETDAQKAFFSGAIPKLIYKNAINAIKNDLKFRLDFIRIYNKFGKWTSDGIDEIYESIKEDFKNDEEAQAILCERFVNNVDVNDSEFPLRLKMSIDSYEKCISEINNKKIYQCYKEFLQKYLEMCEEENLKLYLDKSLQKLYQRAQENGMLSEEMYLSWLDYIEECDEDESTKDKQQINIIKNGLKAYPNSSKLLYQSLSKEMLSNQSSLIPEFEKAIKQVNPNESYELWDLYLNYLKEEMEAEHIEAEEINNKFKNTISNIRLDDVDYENFVLSKYLEWSKNTFNMTKFRSIVKDLIQSKERSLSFFEKCIEIEVLSSKKEGDTNVDIVIDDIMDIDDNQNQNQTNMKENCLNNLINKILNKEINIDLNKLDLNTIGFLFEKAINKNVTNIDLWLAYVIIEMKFNKSLNFASELYVRALNELKYNASDVVSQLFEKRYQEIKNNL
;
A
#
# COMPACT_ATOMS: atom_id res chain seq x y z
N ALA A 1 42.50 30.58 -0.82
CA ALA A 1 41.39 30.59 -1.79
C ALA A 1 40.16 29.83 -1.27
N GLU A 2 40.28 28.54 -0.97
CA GLU A 2 39.12 27.72 -0.56
C GLU A 2 38.49 28.15 0.77
N LEU A 3 39.31 28.38 1.83
CA LEU A 3 38.81 28.90 3.12
C LEU A 3 38.09 30.23 2.96
N THR A 4 38.59 31.09 2.07
CA THR A 4 37.98 32.39 1.74
C THR A 4 36.60 32.19 1.09
N SER A 5 36.47 31.19 0.20
CA SER A 5 35.18 30.80 -0.39
C SER A 5 34.20 30.27 0.66
N ILE A 6 34.66 29.43 1.59
CA ILE A 6 33.84 28.92 2.71
C ILE A 6 33.35 30.07 3.58
N ILE A 7 34.23 31.02 3.95
CA ILE A 7 33.87 32.20 4.75
C ILE A 7 32.83 33.05 4.01
N ASN A 8 33.00 33.28 2.70
CA ASN A 8 32.04 34.03 1.90
C ASN A 8 30.67 33.34 1.82
N LYS A 9 30.64 32.00 1.70
CA LYS A 9 29.39 31.23 1.76
C LYS A 9 28.73 31.33 3.13
N ARG A 10 29.48 31.19 4.23
CA ARG A 10 28.96 31.39 5.61
C ARG A 10 28.37 32.78 5.81
N LYS A 11 29.06 33.83 5.33
CA LYS A 11 28.55 35.21 5.38
C LYS A 11 27.23 35.37 4.65
N ARG A 12 27.06 34.75 3.48
CA ARG A 12 25.80 34.76 2.73
C ARG A 12 24.66 34.09 3.51
N PHE A 13 24.93 32.94 4.12
CA PHE A 13 23.94 32.28 4.97
C PHE A 13 23.58 33.12 6.21
N GLU A 14 24.57 33.71 6.89
CA GLU A 14 24.31 34.59 8.04
C GLU A 14 23.48 35.82 7.64
N TYR A 15 23.70 36.38 6.44
CA TYR A 15 22.85 37.44 5.91
C TYR A 15 21.40 36.98 5.72
N PHE A 16 21.18 35.76 5.21
CA PHE A 16 19.83 35.19 5.08
C PHE A 16 19.17 34.94 6.43
N LEU A 17 19.92 34.51 7.44
CA LEU A 17 19.41 34.28 8.80
C LEU A 17 19.19 35.57 9.60
N ALA A 18 19.89 36.66 9.26
CA ALA A 18 19.75 37.97 9.89
C ALA A 18 18.57 38.79 9.33
N ARG A 19 17.87 38.29 8.31
CA ARG A 19 16.64 38.91 7.78
C ARG A 19 15.59 39.07 8.88
N ARG A 20 14.73 40.09 8.75
CA ARG A 20 13.63 40.37 9.69
C ARG A 20 12.70 39.16 9.86
N ILE A 21 12.45 38.43 8.77
CA ILE A 21 11.67 37.18 8.76
C ILE A 21 12.56 36.10 8.13
N PRO A 22 13.33 35.36 8.95
CA PRO A 22 14.17 34.29 8.43
C PRO A 22 13.28 33.11 8.01
N LYS A 23 13.65 32.42 6.93
CA LYS A 23 12.91 31.23 6.45
C LYS A 23 13.53 29.96 7.01
N LYS A 24 12.71 28.96 7.37
CA LYS A 24 13.17 27.63 7.82
C LYS A 24 14.17 27.01 6.83
N ILE A 25 13.87 27.11 5.53
CA ILE A 25 14.72 26.55 4.46
C ILE A 25 16.15 27.12 4.47
N ASP A 26 16.33 28.38 4.88
CA ASP A 26 17.64 29.02 4.95
C ASP A 26 18.49 28.43 6.10
N PHE A 27 17.86 28.08 7.23
CA PHE A 27 18.53 27.35 8.31
C PHE A 27 18.93 25.94 7.89
N LEU A 28 18.01 25.20 7.25
CA LEU A 28 18.27 23.83 6.80
C LEU A 28 19.40 23.77 5.78
N ARG A 29 19.37 24.64 4.76
CA ARG A 29 20.46 24.75 3.78
C ARG A 29 21.80 25.11 4.42
N TYR A 30 21.78 25.96 5.44
CA TYR A 30 23.02 26.32 6.12
C TYR A 30 23.57 25.16 6.96
N ILE A 31 22.70 24.45 7.68
CA ILE A 31 23.08 23.25 8.43
C ILE A 31 23.64 22.18 7.49
N GLU A 32 22.96 21.90 6.38
CA GLU A 32 23.41 20.95 5.37
C GLU A 32 24.79 21.33 4.81
N PHE A 33 25.00 22.62 4.51
CA PHE A 33 26.30 23.13 4.08
C PHE A 33 27.40 22.87 5.11
N GLU A 34 27.14 23.12 6.40
CA GLU A 34 28.11 22.87 7.48
C GLU A 34 28.36 21.37 7.72
N LEU A 35 27.35 20.50 7.56
CA LEU A 35 27.51 19.05 7.63
C LEU A 35 28.37 18.52 6.47
N ASN A 36 28.13 19.01 5.26
CA ASN A 36 28.94 18.68 4.09
C ASN A 36 30.38 19.15 4.25
N LEU A 37 30.58 20.32 4.87
CA LEU A 37 31.91 20.83 5.22
C LEU A 37 32.60 19.93 6.25
N ASP A 38 31.90 19.49 7.30
CA ASP A 38 32.42 18.57 8.31
C ASP A 38 32.84 17.23 7.69
N ALA A 39 31.98 16.67 6.82
CA ALA A 39 32.26 15.43 6.09
C ALA A 39 33.49 15.57 5.18
N LEU A 40 33.61 16.68 4.46
CA LEU A 40 34.78 16.98 3.63
C LEU A 40 36.04 17.14 4.49
N ARG A 41 35.96 17.82 5.64
CA ARG A 41 37.08 17.95 6.59
C ARG A 41 37.55 16.58 7.06
N LYS A 42 36.63 15.71 7.48
CA LYS A 42 36.94 14.34 7.93
C LYS A 42 37.66 13.54 6.84
N LYS A 43 37.14 13.49 5.62
CA LYS A 43 37.77 12.80 4.48
C LYS A 43 39.17 13.31 4.18
N ARG A 44 39.38 14.64 4.25
CA ARG A 44 40.71 15.23 4.02
C ARG A 44 41.68 14.93 5.15
N LYS A 45 41.21 15.03 6.40
CA LYS A 45 41.99 14.68 7.59
C LYS A 45 42.45 13.22 7.51
N GLU A 46 41.55 12.30 7.17
CA GLU A 46 41.86 10.88 6.96
C GLU A 46 42.89 10.68 5.85
N ARG A 47 42.74 11.34 4.70
CA ARG A 47 43.71 11.26 3.60
C ARG A 47 45.10 11.73 4.01
N ILE A 48 45.20 12.85 4.73
CA ILE A 48 46.49 13.39 5.20
C ILE A 48 47.12 12.43 6.21
N ILE A 49 46.34 11.91 7.16
CA ILE A 49 46.83 10.93 8.15
C ILE A 49 47.28 9.64 7.46
N ALA A 50 46.53 9.15 6.47
CA ALA A 50 46.89 7.96 5.70
C ALA A 50 48.19 8.16 4.90
N ALA A 51 48.33 9.31 4.24
CA ALA A 51 49.56 9.68 3.52
C ALA A 51 50.77 9.77 4.47
N ALA A 52 50.60 10.40 5.64
CA ALA A 52 51.66 10.47 6.65
C ALA A 52 52.08 9.07 7.15
N LYS A 53 51.11 8.19 7.41
CA LYS A 53 51.38 6.78 7.79
C LYS A 53 52.05 5.98 6.68
N ALA A 54 51.67 6.19 5.42
CA ALA A 54 52.31 5.53 4.27
C ALA A 54 53.77 5.97 4.11
N ASN A 55 54.02 7.28 4.21
CA ASN A 55 55.37 7.85 4.21
C ASN A 55 56.22 7.31 5.37
N GLN A 56 55.64 7.19 6.57
CA GLN A 56 56.31 6.59 7.72
C GLN A 56 56.74 5.13 7.45
N LYS A 57 55.88 4.32 6.80
CA LYS A 57 56.23 2.94 6.42
C LYS A 57 57.37 2.88 5.40
N LEU A 58 57.36 3.77 4.41
CA LEU A 58 58.40 3.87 3.38
C LEU A 58 59.75 4.35 3.96
N LEU A 59 59.73 5.24 4.95
CA LEU A 59 60.93 5.72 5.63
C LEU A 59 61.55 4.62 6.52
N LYS A 60 60.71 3.82 7.21
CA LYS A 60 61.15 2.69 8.04
C LYS A 60 61.81 1.57 7.23
N SER A 61 61.52 1.44 5.93
CA SER A 61 62.14 0.41 5.07
C SER A 61 63.49 0.84 4.47
N LYS A 62 63.92 2.11 4.61
CA LYS A 62 65.13 2.65 3.96
C LYS A 62 66.40 2.73 4.82
N GLY A 63 66.35 2.43 6.12
CA GLY A 63 67.54 2.08 6.94
C GLY A 63 68.64 3.15 7.19
N ASP A 64 68.53 4.38 6.68
CA ASP A 64 69.58 5.42 6.86
C ASP A 64 69.38 6.32 8.09
N ASP A 65 70.44 6.83 8.74
CA ASP A 65 70.33 7.70 9.94
C ASP A 65 69.60 9.03 9.70
N LYS A 66 69.55 9.56 8.47
CA LYS A 66 68.72 10.73 8.10
C LYS A 66 67.22 10.43 8.17
N THR A 67 66.81 9.15 8.13
CA THR A 67 65.40 8.76 8.18
C THR A 67 64.80 8.83 9.57
N LYS A 68 65.60 8.81 10.65
CA LYS A 68 65.10 8.88 12.04
C LYS A 68 64.41 10.21 12.36
N GLU A 69 65.04 11.33 12.01
CA GLU A 69 64.42 12.66 12.20
C GLU A 69 63.12 12.83 11.39
N ASP A 70 63.08 12.30 10.16
CA ASP A 70 61.90 12.41 9.30
C ASP A 70 60.76 11.48 9.76
N ILE A 71 61.09 10.34 10.35
CA ILE A 71 60.14 9.45 11.03
C ILE A 71 59.57 10.14 12.26
N GLU A 72 60.40 10.78 13.10
CA GLU A 72 59.95 11.53 14.27
C GLU A 72 59.06 12.73 13.91
N LYS A 73 59.42 13.50 12.87
CA LYS A 73 58.58 14.59 12.34
C LYS A 73 57.23 14.05 11.83
N SER A 74 57.22 12.92 11.13
CA SER A 74 55.99 12.27 10.67
C SER A 74 55.12 11.77 11.83
N GLU A 75 55.72 11.18 12.87
CA GLU A 75 55.02 10.71 14.07
C GLU A 75 54.43 11.87 14.87
N TYR A 76 55.18 12.96 15.01
CA TYR A 76 54.73 14.20 15.64
C TYR A 76 53.53 14.80 14.90
N LEU A 77 53.59 14.91 13.56
CA LEU A 77 52.47 15.41 12.73
C LEU A 77 51.20 14.55 12.86
N VAL A 78 51.34 13.22 12.89
CA VAL A 78 50.22 12.31 13.12
C VAL A 78 49.66 12.47 14.54
N SER A 79 50.50 12.74 15.53
CA SER A 79 50.08 12.99 16.92
C SER A 79 49.28 14.31 17.05
N LEU A 80 49.74 15.37 16.40
CA LEU A 80 49.13 16.70 16.45
C LEU A 80 47.76 16.73 15.75
N MET A 81 47.55 15.83 14.79
CA MET A 81 46.29 15.68 14.06
C MET A 81 45.28 14.75 14.73
N ARG A 82 45.53 14.21 15.93
CA ARG A 82 44.57 13.31 16.60
C ARG A 82 43.25 14.01 16.93
N VAL A 83 43.30 15.12 17.67
CA VAL A 83 42.12 15.96 17.97
C VAL A 83 42.51 17.43 17.90
N THR A 84 41.80 18.19 17.08
CA THR A 84 42.05 19.61 16.81
C THR A 84 40.79 20.44 17.09
N LEU A 85 40.96 21.76 17.29
CA LEU A 85 39.85 22.72 17.40
C LEU A 85 38.86 22.62 16.23
N SER A 86 39.36 22.31 15.04
CA SER A 86 38.55 22.16 13.84
C SER A 86 37.59 20.95 13.91
N ASP A 87 37.86 19.98 14.79
CA ASP A 87 37.07 18.76 14.91
C ASP A 87 35.74 18.97 15.64
N TYR A 88 35.68 19.92 16.58
CA TYR A 88 34.47 20.21 17.35
C TYR A 88 33.82 21.56 17.01
N SER A 89 34.56 22.50 16.42
CA SER A 89 34.03 23.84 16.12
C SER A 89 32.89 23.82 15.11
N ILE A 90 32.96 23.00 14.07
CA ILE A 90 31.90 22.87 13.06
C ILE A 90 30.65 22.22 13.69
N LEU A 91 30.81 21.14 14.46
CA LEU A 91 29.69 20.48 15.14
C LEU A 91 29.02 21.40 16.17
N ARG A 92 29.81 22.20 16.91
CA ARG A 92 29.27 23.21 17.83
C ARG A 92 28.51 24.31 17.08
N HIS A 93 28.98 24.68 15.89
CA HIS A 93 28.29 25.65 15.04
C HIS A 93 26.97 25.08 14.52
N VAL A 94 26.95 23.84 14.04
CA VAL A 94 25.71 23.14 13.65
C VAL A 94 24.72 23.08 14.81
N HIS A 95 25.16 22.72 16.02
CA HIS A 95 24.33 22.77 17.23
C HIS A 95 23.76 24.17 17.50
N SER A 96 24.57 25.22 17.33
CA SER A 96 24.14 26.62 17.47
C SER A 96 23.09 27.00 16.42
N LEU A 97 23.27 26.56 15.17
CA LEU A 97 22.31 26.79 14.08
C LEU A 97 20.97 26.10 14.34
N TYR A 98 20.98 24.84 14.77
CA TYR A 98 19.75 24.16 15.20
C TYR A 98 19.09 24.88 16.36
N ASN A 99 19.83 25.29 17.39
CA ASN A 99 19.27 26.07 18.51
C ASN A 99 18.66 27.40 18.05
N ARG A 100 19.30 28.12 17.12
CA ARG A 100 18.76 29.36 16.54
C ARG A 100 17.49 29.08 15.74
N ALA A 101 17.45 28.00 14.97
CA ALA A 101 16.28 27.58 14.22
C ALA A 101 15.12 27.21 15.16
N LEU A 102 15.37 26.39 16.18
CA LEU A 102 14.38 25.94 17.16
C LEU A 102 13.87 27.06 18.09
N LYS A 103 14.68 28.11 18.34
CA LYS A 103 14.20 29.32 19.02
C LYS A 103 13.19 30.11 18.19
N ARG A 104 13.28 30.05 16.86
CA ARG A 104 12.37 30.75 15.94
C ARG A 104 11.17 29.90 15.54
N PHE A 105 11.38 28.60 15.40
CA PHE A 105 10.37 27.62 14.99
C PHE A 105 10.23 26.53 16.07
N PRO A 106 9.76 26.86 17.29
CA PRO A 106 9.66 25.88 18.37
C PRO A 106 8.60 24.82 18.12
N GLY A 107 7.54 25.15 17.35
CA GLY A 107 6.42 24.26 17.04
C GLY A 107 6.69 23.17 15.99
N ASP A 108 7.83 23.26 15.30
CA ASP A 108 8.13 22.41 14.14
C ASP A 108 8.72 21.06 14.57
N VAL A 109 7.86 20.04 14.60
CA VAL A 109 8.21 18.67 15.05
C VAL A 109 9.33 18.07 14.20
N GLU A 110 9.28 18.27 12.88
CA GLU A 110 10.25 17.73 11.94
C GLU A 110 11.66 18.31 12.19
N LEU A 111 11.74 19.62 12.47
CA LEU A 111 13.00 20.27 12.81
C LEU A 111 13.61 19.73 14.12
N TRP A 112 12.76 19.40 15.11
CA TRP A 112 13.21 18.75 16.34
C TRP A 112 13.70 17.33 16.11
N ILE A 113 13.01 16.53 15.29
CA ILE A 113 13.43 15.17 14.93
C ILE A 113 14.79 15.20 14.24
N GLN A 114 14.97 16.04 13.22
CA GLN A 114 16.25 16.19 12.51
C GLN A 114 17.39 16.60 13.44
N TYR A 115 17.12 17.50 14.40
CA TYR A 115 18.10 17.90 15.40
C TYR A 115 18.48 16.76 16.35
N LEU A 116 17.51 15.97 16.82
CA LEU A 116 17.72 14.82 17.69
C LEU A 116 18.49 13.70 16.98
N GLU A 117 18.12 13.36 15.74
CA GLU A 117 18.83 12.37 14.92
C GLU A 117 20.27 12.79 14.65
N TRP A 118 20.49 14.07 14.33
CA TRP A 118 21.84 14.61 14.19
C TRP A 118 22.62 14.50 15.50
N ALA A 119 22.01 14.86 16.63
CA ALA A 119 22.63 14.78 17.94
C ALA A 119 22.98 13.33 18.34
N GLN A 120 22.11 12.36 18.03
CA GLN A 120 22.36 10.92 18.18
C GLN A 120 23.56 10.45 17.35
N LYS A 121 23.65 10.85 16.07
CA LYS A 121 24.79 10.53 15.19
C LYS A 121 26.09 11.19 15.66
N SER A 122 26.02 12.36 16.28
CA SER A 122 27.19 13.11 16.78
C SER A 122 27.82 12.55 18.06
N SER A 123 27.25 11.47 18.63
CA SER A 123 27.69 10.77 19.85
C SER A 123 27.89 11.66 21.10
N ASN A 124 27.23 12.81 21.17
CA ASN A 124 27.30 13.71 22.33
C ASN A 124 26.18 13.37 23.32
N SER A 125 26.40 12.36 24.16
CA SER A 125 25.42 11.89 25.15
C SER A 125 24.96 13.00 26.12
N LYS A 126 25.90 13.85 26.57
CA LYS A 126 25.61 14.98 27.47
C LYS A 126 24.69 16.03 26.83
N LEU A 127 24.77 16.20 25.52
CA LEU A 127 23.89 17.11 24.80
C LEU A 127 22.46 16.56 24.76
N LEU A 128 22.30 15.28 24.42
CA LEU A 128 20.99 14.63 24.34
C LEU A 128 20.26 14.64 25.67
N GLY A 129 20.94 14.36 26.79
CA GLY A 129 20.35 14.43 28.13
C GLY A 129 19.79 15.81 28.50
N LYS A 130 20.27 16.90 27.88
CA LYS A 130 19.71 18.25 28.05
C LYS A 130 18.60 18.58 27.05
N VAL A 131 18.68 18.02 25.85
CA VAL A 131 17.75 18.31 24.75
C VAL A 131 16.44 17.54 24.91
N PHE A 132 16.48 16.27 25.33
CA PHE A 132 15.28 15.44 25.48
C PHE A 132 14.26 16.03 26.48
N PRO A 133 14.65 16.44 27.71
CA PRO A 133 13.70 17.10 28.61
C PRO A 133 13.14 18.42 28.04
N ARG A 134 13.95 19.16 27.27
CA ARG A 134 13.53 20.41 26.64
C ARG A 134 12.51 20.19 25.53
N VAL A 135 12.67 19.17 24.68
CA VAL A 135 11.68 18.89 23.63
C VAL A 135 10.39 18.31 24.21
N ILE A 136 10.49 17.44 25.23
CA ILE A 136 9.33 16.83 25.90
C ILE A 136 8.49 17.90 26.62
N SER A 137 9.13 18.87 27.28
CA SER A 137 8.41 19.97 27.93
C SER A 137 7.70 20.91 26.96
N LEU A 138 8.24 21.07 25.74
CA LEU A 138 7.60 21.88 24.69
C LEU A 138 6.51 21.11 23.93
N HIS A 139 6.67 19.78 23.79
CA HIS A 139 5.82 18.91 22.99
C HIS A 139 5.38 17.65 23.76
N PRO A 140 4.68 17.78 24.89
CA PRO A 140 4.31 16.64 25.72
C PRO A 140 3.30 15.70 25.04
N THR A 141 2.49 16.21 24.11
CA THR A 141 1.46 15.45 23.40
C THR A 141 1.99 14.60 22.24
N LYS A 142 3.24 14.80 21.83
CA LYS A 142 3.85 14.07 20.72
C LYS A 142 4.57 12.84 21.26
N ASP A 143 4.00 11.67 21.01
CA ASP A 143 4.53 10.37 21.42
C ASP A 143 5.95 10.06 20.91
N ILE A 144 6.29 10.49 19.70
CA ILE A 144 7.60 10.27 19.07
C ILE A 144 8.75 10.70 19.98
N PHE A 145 8.65 11.85 20.65
CA PHE A 145 9.74 12.35 21.50
C PHE A 145 9.96 11.53 22.76
N TRP A 146 8.88 10.99 23.34
CA TRP A 146 8.96 10.08 24.48
C TRP A 146 9.63 8.76 24.09
N VAL A 147 9.24 8.20 22.94
CA VAL A 147 9.86 6.97 22.40
C VAL A 147 11.35 7.19 22.13
N MET A 148 11.72 8.28 21.43
CA MET A 148 13.12 8.58 21.12
C MET A 148 13.98 8.81 22.37
N ALA A 149 13.42 9.44 23.41
CA ALA A 149 14.12 9.66 24.67
C ALA A 149 14.32 8.33 25.43
N ALA A 150 13.27 7.52 25.53
CA ALA A 150 13.32 6.24 26.23
C ALA A 150 14.24 5.23 25.54
N SER A 151 14.20 5.14 24.20
CA SER A 151 15.11 4.26 23.44
C SER A 151 16.56 4.69 23.60
N TRP A 152 16.84 6.00 23.60
CA TRP A 152 18.18 6.51 23.84
C TRP A 152 18.71 6.20 25.24
N GLU A 153 17.89 6.40 26.29
CA GLU A 153 18.27 6.06 27.67
C GLU A 153 18.57 4.56 27.83
N PHE A 154 17.75 3.70 27.22
CA PHE A 154 17.91 2.25 27.30
C PHE A 154 19.10 1.72 26.51
N GLU A 155 19.28 2.17 25.27
CA GLU A 155 20.30 1.64 24.36
C GLU A 155 21.69 2.25 24.59
N LYS A 156 21.76 3.56 24.87
CA LYS A 156 23.05 4.27 24.98
C LYS A 156 23.52 4.45 26.41
N ASN A 157 22.62 4.78 27.35
CA ASN A 157 22.99 4.94 28.75
C ASN A 157 22.85 3.64 29.56
N GLY A 158 22.20 2.61 28.99
CA GLY A 158 21.97 1.33 29.68
C GLY A 158 20.99 1.44 30.85
N ASN A 159 20.27 2.56 30.97
CA ASN A 159 19.40 2.85 32.10
C ASN A 159 17.95 2.48 31.77
N ALA A 160 17.58 1.24 32.06
CA ALA A 160 16.23 0.74 31.85
C ALA A 160 15.18 1.44 32.75
N LEU A 161 15.56 1.83 33.97
CA LEU A 161 14.65 2.51 34.89
C LEU A 161 14.25 3.91 34.38
N SER A 162 15.22 4.67 33.88
CA SER A 162 14.95 5.97 33.24
C SER A 162 14.09 5.81 31.98
N GLY A 163 14.36 4.81 31.15
CA GLY A 163 13.52 4.49 29.98
C GLY A 163 12.07 4.18 30.36
N ARG A 164 11.86 3.33 31.38
CA ARG A 164 10.54 2.97 31.93
C ARG A 164 9.80 4.20 32.47
N THR A 165 10.45 4.99 33.33
CA THR A 165 9.83 6.17 33.93
C THR A 165 9.42 7.21 32.89
N LEU A 166 10.23 7.40 31.83
CA LEU A 166 9.88 8.26 30.70
C LEU A 166 8.64 7.75 29.95
N LEU A 167 8.57 6.47 29.62
CA LEU A 167 7.41 5.91 28.92
C LEU A 167 6.15 5.93 29.78
N GLN A 168 6.25 5.62 31.07
CA GLN A 168 5.13 5.73 32.01
C GLN A 168 4.62 7.17 32.13
N ARG A 169 5.52 8.16 32.21
CA ARG A 169 5.14 9.59 32.19
C ARG A 169 4.48 9.98 30.86
N GLY A 170 5.01 9.48 29.75
CA GLY A 170 4.42 9.66 28.43
C GLY A 170 3.00 9.10 28.34
N LEU A 171 2.77 7.90 28.86
CA LEU A 171 1.46 7.24 28.90
C LEU A 171 0.45 7.92 29.83
N ARG A 172 0.91 8.58 30.91
CA ARG A 172 0.03 9.42 31.74
C ARG A 172 -0.55 10.60 30.97
N ILE A 173 0.19 11.12 29.99
CA ILE A 173 -0.24 12.26 29.16
C ILE A 173 -0.98 11.78 27.90
N ASN A 174 -0.44 10.75 27.25
CA ASN A 174 -0.92 10.20 25.98
C ASN A 174 -1.36 8.74 26.16
N GLY A 175 -2.38 8.51 26.97
CA GLY A 175 -2.86 7.16 27.30
C GLY A 175 -3.43 6.37 26.13
N GLU A 176 -3.86 7.05 25.07
CA GLU A 176 -4.43 6.45 23.85
C GLU A 176 -3.39 6.20 22.76
N SER A 177 -2.11 6.57 22.96
CA SER A 177 -1.08 6.34 21.93
C SER A 177 -0.68 4.86 21.89
N LYS A 178 -1.10 4.19 20.82
CA LYS A 178 -0.70 2.80 20.49
C LYS A 178 0.82 2.66 20.46
N LYS A 179 1.52 3.63 19.87
CA LYS A 179 2.98 3.61 19.72
C LYS A 179 3.69 3.58 21.07
N LEU A 180 3.24 4.36 22.06
CA LEU A 180 3.84 4.36 23.39
C LEU A 180 3.65 3.03 24.12
N TRP A 181 2.47 2.43 24.02
CA TRP A 181 2.19 1.12 24.62
C TRP A 181 3.08 0.03 24.01
N LEU A 182 3.20 -0.01 22.69
CA LEU A 182 4.03 -0.99 21.98
C LEU A 182 5.51 -0.81 22.32
N GLU A 183 6.01 0.43 22.39
CA GLU A 183 7.42 0.69 22.72
C GLU A 183 7.72 0.42 24.20
N TYR A 184 6.77 0.69 25.10
CA TYR A 184 6.91 0.33 26.51
C TYR A 184 6.98 -1.19 26.69
N PHE A 185 6.06 -1.90 26.06
CA PHE A 185 6.05 -3.35 26.05
C PHE A 185 7.34 -3.92 25.45
N ARG A 186 7.80 -3.39 24.32
CA ARG A 186 9.06 -3.78 23.67
C ARG A 186 10.28 -3.55 24.57
N LEU A 187 10.36 -2.39 25.24
CA LEU A 187 11.47 -2.04 26.13
C LEU A 187 11.56 -3.04 27.29
N GLU A 188 10.43 -3.42 27.89
CA GLU A 188 10.42 -4.41 28.97
C GLU A 188 10.85 -5.80 28.49
N LEU A 189 10.44 -6.22 27.31
CA LEU A 189 10.89 -7.49 26.74
C LEU A 189 12.39 -7.49 26.46
N LEU A 190 12.92 -6.39 25.89
CA LEU A 190 14.37 -6.23 25.67
C LEU A 190 15.14 -6.21 26.99
N TYR A 191 14.57 -5.62 28.04
CA TYR A 191 15.19 -5.61 29.37
C TYR A 191 15.22 -7.01 29.97
N LEU A 192 14.12 -7.77 29.87
CA LEU A 192 14.05 -9.16 30.31
C LEU A 192 15.02 -10.05 29.54
N GLU A 193 15.15 -9.87 28.24
CA GLU A 193 16.12 -10.61 27.42
C GLU A 193 17.56 -10.34 27.89
N LYS A 194 17.94 -9.07 28.06
CA LYS A 194 19.25 -8.70 28.61
C LYS A 194 19.50 -9.31 29.99
N LEU A 195 18.49 -9.36 30.86
CA LEU A 195 18.61 -10.00 32.17
C LEU A 195 18.74 -11.52 32.07
N ARG A 196 18.01 -12.17 31.16
CA ARG A 196 18.11 -13.61 30.90
C ARG A 196 19.49 -13.97 30.34
N GLU A 197 20.02 -13.17 29.41
CA GLU A 197 21.38 -13.34 28.88
C GLU A 197 22.43 -13.16 29.97
N ARG A 198 22.34 -12.08 30.75
CA ARG A 198 23.24 -11.84 31.90
C ARG A 198 23.21 -13.01 32.87
N ARG A 199 22.02 -13.51 33.22
CA ARG A 199 21.87 -14.69 34.07
C ARG A 199 22.50 -15.93 33.44
N LYS A 200 22.28 -16.17 32.15
CA LYS A 200 22.85 -17.31 31.43
C LYS A 200 24.38 -17.27 31.38
N ILE A 201 24.98 -16.08 31.37
CA ILE A 201 26.43 -15.86 31.42
C ILE A 201 26.95 -16.00 32.86
N LEU A 202 26.30 -15.33 33.82
CA LEU A 202 26.72 -15.28 35.23
C LEU A 202 26.60 -16.65 35.92
N PHE A 203 25.59 -17.42 35.55
CA PHE A 203 25.35 -18.77 36.08
C PHE A 203 25.55 -19.85 35.00
N GLY A 204 26.49 -19.60 34.08
CA GLY A 204 26.86 -20.45 32.93
C GLY A 204 26.48 -21.92 33.08
N LYS A 205 25.55 -22.37 32.21
CA LYS A 205 25.07 -23.76 32.06
C LYS A 205 24.99 -24.54 33.39
N THR A 206 23.81 -24.65 33.97
CA THR A 206 23.39 -25.96 34.51
C THR A 206 23.33 -26.93 33.33
N ASN A 207 24.49 -27.37 32.86
CA ASN A 207 24.60 -28.54 32.04
C ASN A 207 24.36 -29.71 32.99
N GLU A 208 23.25 -30.41 32.75
CA GLU A 208 23.23 -31.83 33.02
C GLU A 208 24.53 -32.43 32.43
N ASN A 209 25.32 -33.06 33.31
CA ASN A 209 26.44 -33.98 33.08
C ASN A 209 27.89 -33.43 33.13
N ASN A 210 28.52 -33.80 34.26
CA ASN A 210 29.88 -34.31 34.48
C ASN A 210 31.06 -33.37 34.84
N GLU A 211 31.46 -33.55 36.11
CA GLU A 211 32.81 -33.78 36.68
C GLU A 211 34.10 -33.23 36.04
N ASN A 212 34.92 -32.72 36.96
CA ASN A 212 36.38 -32.56 36.97
C ASN A 212 37.01 -31.34 36.29
N GLY A 213 37.76 -30.59 37.10
CA GLY A 213 38.88 -29.77 36.65
C GLY A 213 38.85 -28.34 37.19
N ASN A 214 39.72 -28.09 38.18
CA ASN A 214 40.04 -26.77 38.72
C ASN A 214 40.30 -25.74 37.61
N ASP A 215 39.71 -24.55 37.74
CA ASP A 215 40.44 -23.31 37.53
C ASP A 215 39.78 -22.16 38.28
N ASP A 216 40.52 -21.72 39.30
CA ASP A 216 40.18 -20.65 40.21
C ASP A 216 40.58 -19.32 39.54
N SER A 217 39.60 -18.59 39.01
CA SER A 217 39.79 -17.18 38.67
C SER A 217 38.54 -16.37 39.04
N MET A 218 38.47 -16.06 40.33
CA MET A 218 37.63 -14.98 40.84
C MET A 218 37.90 -13.68 40.07
N ILE A 219 36.88 -13.20 39.36
CA ILE A 219 36.74 -11.78 39.07
C ILE A 219 35.71 -11.24 40.05
N ASN A 220 36.21 -10.59 41.10
CA ASN A 220 35.42 -9.78 42.01
C ASN A 220 34.87 -8.57 41.24
N PHE A 221 33.56 -8.51 41.03
CA PHE A 221 32.85 -7.25 40.84
C PHE A 221 31.88 -7.08 42.01
N GLU A 222 32.28 -6.18 42.91
CA GLU A 222 31.55 -5.78 44.10
C GLU A 222 30.16 -5.24 43.75
N ASN A 223 29.16 -5.70 44.53
CA ASN A 223 27.97 -4.96 44.96
C ASN A 223 27.19 -4.15 43.90
N GLU A 224 26.33 -4.83 43.15
CA GLU A 224 25.00 -4.30 42.84
C GLU A 224 23.97 -5.36 43.23
N GLY A 225 23.44 -5.23 44.46
CA GLY A 225 22.29 -6.01 44.89
C GLY A 225 21.13 -5.79 43.92
N ILE A 226 20.48 -6.87 43.51
CA ILE A 226 19.24 -6.81 42.73
C ILE A 226 18.15 -6.24 43.64
N GLU A 227 18.05 -4.92 43.73
CA GLU A 227 16.86 -4.26 44.26
C GLU A 227 15.73 -4.42 43.26
N LEU A 228 14.70 -5.16 43.66
CA LEU A 228 13.42 -5.20 42.98
C LEU A 228 12.84 -3.77 42.99
N PRO A 229 12.50 -3.17 41.82
CA PRO A 229 11.93 -1.84 41.79
C PRO A 229 10.60 -1.79 42.54
N GLU A 230 10.55 -1.00 43.63
CA GLU A 230 9.28 -0.59 44.23
C GLU A 230 8.47 0.20 43.20
N LEU A 231 7.27 -0.31 42.90
CA LEU A 231 6.32 0.37 42.03
C LEU A 231 5.69 1.54 42.81
N GLU A 232 6.32 2.71 42.78
CA GLU A 232 5.70 3.96 43.22
C GLU A 232 4.63 4.42 42.21
N LEU A 233 3.41 3.88 42.37
CA LEU A 233 2.19 4.45 41.82
C LEU A 233 1.55 5.35 42.86
N GLU A 234 2.06 6.57 43.02
CA GLU A 234 1.30 7.62 43.70
C GLU A 234 0.19 8.13 42.77
N SER A 235 -1.06 7.79 43.09
CA SER A 235 -2.13 8.77 43.30
C SER A 235 -3.41 8.11 43.88
N GLN A 236 -3.81 8.63 45.04
CA GLN A 236 -5.04 8.44 45.80
C GLN A 236 -6.24 7.75 45.09
N SER A 237 -6.50 6.48 45.43
CA SER A 237 -7.86 5.97 45.62
C SER A 237 -7.85 4.92 46.73
N LYS A 238 -8.45 5.26 47.87
CA LYS A 238 -8.52 4.40 49.05
C LYS A 238 -9.43 3.21 48.77
N ASN A 239 -8.91 1.98 48.92
CA ASN A 239 -9.53 0.82 49.57
C ASN A 239 -9.28 -0.55 48.92
N SER A 240 -8.61 -0.66 47.76
CA SER A 240 -8.23 -1.97 47.19
C SER A 240 -6.72 -2.25 47.16
N SER A 241 -5.86 -1.24 47.40
CA SER A 241 -4.40 -1.36 47.36
C SER A 241 -3.74 -1.83 48.67
N ASN A 242 -4.43 -1.74 49.81
CA ASN A 242 -3.85 -2.08 51.12
C ASN A 242 -3.53 -3.58 51.28
N ILE A 243 -4.27 -4.47 50.59
CA ILE A 243 -4.10 -5.92 50.76
C ILE A 243 -2.82 -6.44 50.08
N LEU A 244 -2.43 -5.84 48.95
CA LEU A 244 -1.23 -6.24 48.22
C LEU A 244 0.05 -5.66 48.85
N GLN A 245 0.00 -4.41 49.33
CA GLN A 245 1.11 -3.83 50.10
C GLN A 245 1.32 -4.55 51.45
N GLN A 246 0.26 -4.95 52.15
CA GLN A 246 0.38 -5.73 53.39
C GLN A 246 0.92 -7.15 53.15
N LYS A 247 0.48 -7.87 52.10
CA LYS A 247 1.01 -9.20 51.79
C LYS A 247 2.47 -9.18 51.36
N ILE A 248 2.88 -8.15 50.61
CA ILE A 248 4.28 -7.98 50.18
C ILE A 248 5.16 -7.59 51.36
N ALA A 249 4.68 -6.73 52.27
CA ALA A 249 5.37 -6.39 53.52
C ALA A 249 5.47 -7.58 54.50
N GLU A 250 4.43 -8.40 54.64
CA GLU A 250 4.47 -9.63 55.45
C GLU A 250 5.45 -10.67 54.88
N LEU A 251 5.55 -10.78 53.55
CA LEU A 251 6.50 -11.67 52.89
C LEU A 251 7.94 -11.12 52.97
N ALA A 252 8.12 -9.80 52.95
CA ALA A 252 9.41 -9.15 53.16
C ALA A 252 9.89 -9.28 54.63
N GLU A 253 9.01 -9.16 55.62
CA GLU A 253 9.36 -9.39 57.03
C GLU A 253 9.69 -10.86 57.32
N LYS A 254 8.97 -11.81 56.68
CA LYS A 254 9.25 -13.25 56.82
C LYS A 254 10.59 -13.65 56.20
N THR A 255 10.97 -13.00 55.10
CA THR A 255 12.26 -13.25 54.44
C THR A 255 13.43 -12.56 55.16
N ALA A 256 13.21 -11.38 55.76
CA ALA A 256 14.22 -10.70 56.57
C ALA A 256 14.53 -11.41 57.90
N LYS A 257 13.53 -12.03 58.55
CA LYS A 257 13.72 -12.76 59.82
C LYS A 257 14.39 -14.14 59.64
N ALA A 258 14.39 -14.70 58.43
CA ALA A 258 15.05 -15.97 58.11
C ALA A 258 16.56 -15.85 57.82
N ASN A 259 17.07 -14.62 57.64
CA ASN A 259 18.44 -14.38 57.13
C ASN A 259 19.46 -13.96 58.22
N ALA A 260 19.13 -14.09 59.50
CA ALA A 260 20.03 -13.65 60.58
C ALA A 260 21.00 -14.73 61.11
N GLU A 261 20.78 -16.01 60.79
CA GLU A 261 21.66 -17.10 61.25
C GLU A 261 21.85 -18.13 60.14
N GLU A 262 22.87 -17.93 59.30
CA GLU A 262 23.84 -18.95 58.88
C GLU A 262 24.67 -18.46 57.69
N VAL A 263 25.99 -18.50 57.91
CA VAL A 263 27.04 -18.05 57.02
C VAL A 263 27.46 -19.22 56.10
N LEU A 264 27.73 -18.90 54.83
CA LEU A 264 28.36 -19.70 53.76
C LEU A 264 27.49 -20.79 53.06
N HIS A 265 27.01 -20.45 51.85
CA HIS A 265 26.55 -21.30 50.71
C HIS A 265 25.88 -22.67 51.02
N PRO A 266 24.60 -22.90 50.63
CA PRO A 266 24.18 -22.96 49.22
C PRO A 266 22.74 -22.45 48.95
N ALA A 267 22.39 -21.25 49.44
CA ALA A 267 21.02 -20.72 49.30
C ALA A 267 20.73 -19.96 47.97
N PHE A 268 21.73 -19.76 47.10
CA PHE A 268 21.57 -19.00 45.85
C PHE A 268 20.98 -19.80 44.67
N GLN A 269 20.57 -21.07 44.87
CA GLN A 269 20.09 -21.94 43.78
C GLN A 269 18.55 -22.09 43.72
N ALA A 270 17.80 -21.69 44.75
CA ALA A 270 16.34 -21.71 44.69
C ALA A 270 15.81 -20.34 44.24
N GLU A 271 15.44 -20.20 42.96
CA GLU A 271 14.72 -19.02 42.49
C GLU A 271 13.43 -18.84 43.29
N THR A 272 13.26 -17.66 43.89
CA THR A 272 11.99 -17.30 44.55
C THR A 272 10.85 -17.30 43.52
N ASP A 273 9.63 -17.63 43.93
CA ASP A 273 8.47 -17.66 43.03
C ASP A 273 8.23 -16.30 42.34
N ALA A 274 8.58 -15.20 43.02
CA ALA A 274 8.55 -13.86 42.45
C ALA A 274 9.55 -13.67 41.31
N GLN A 275 10.75 -14.23 41.43
CA GLN A 275 11.75 -14.21 40.35
C GLN A 275 11.28 -15.07 39.18
N LYS A 276 10.75 -16.28 39.43
CA LYS A 276 10.19 -17.13 38.37
C LYS A 276 9.08 -16.42 37.60
N ALA A 277 8.14 -15.77 38.29
CA ALA A 277 7.06 -15.00 37.69
C ALA A 277 7.56 -13.76 36.90
N PHE A 278 8.63 -13.12 37.38
CA PHE A 278 9.25 -12.01 36.67
C PHE A 278 9.89 -12.48 35.35
N PHE A 279 10.67 -13.57 35.39
CA PHE A 279 11.34 -14.12 34.21
C PHE A 279 10.39 -14.84 33.23
N SER A 280 9.17 -15.19 33.66
CA SER A 280 8.09 -15.65 32.79
C SER A 280 7.32 -14.51 32.09
N GLY A 281 7.71 -13.26 32.30
CA GLY A 281 7.14 -12.12 31.56
C GLY A 281 5.88 -11.51 32.18
N ALA A 282 5.69 -11.62 33.51
CA ALA A 282 4.53 -11.04 34.20
C ALA A 282 4.36 -9.52 33.96
N ILE A 283 5.46 -8.76 33.83
CA ILE A 283 5.42 -7.30 33.58
C ILE A 283 4.88 -7.00 32.16
N PRO A 284 5.44 -7.55 31.07
CA PRO A 284 4.85 -7.44 29.73
C PRO A 284 3.35 -7.81 29.67
N LYS A 285 2.95 -8.89 30.36
CA LYS A 285 1.54 -9.31 30.47
C LYS A 285 0.66 -8.25 31.13
N LEU A 286 1.13 -7.65 32.22
CA LEU A 286 0.43 -6.55 32.89
C LEU A 286 0.32 -5.31 32.00
N ILE A 287 1.37 -4.98 31.25
CA ILE A 287 1.38 -3.86 30.31
C ILE A 287 0.34 -4.07 29.22
N TYR A 288 0.27 -5.27 28.65
CA TYR A 288 -0.74 -5.64 27.65
C TYR A 288 -2.17 -5.48 28.20
N LYS A 289 -2.45 -5.97 29.42
CA LYS A 289 -3.76 -5.78 30.08
C LYS A 289 -4.12 -4.31 30.27
N ASN A 290 -3.15 -3.50 30.70
CA ASN A 290 -3.36 -2.06 30.85
C ASN A 290 -3.56 -1.35 29.50
N ALA A 291 -2.83 -1.77 28.46
CA ALA A 291 -2.96 -1.23 27.11
C ALA A 291 -4.34 -1.51 26.52
N ILE A 292 -4.89 -2.71 26.73
CA ILE A 292 -6.25 -3.05 26.30
C ILE A 292 -7.31 -2.32 27.10
N ASN A 293 -7.12 -2.16 28.41
CA ASN A 293 -8.03 -1.37 29.22
C ASN A 293 -8.13 0.07 28.71
N ALA A 294 -7.02 0.63 28.21
CA ALA A 294 -6.98 1.94 27.56
C ALA A 294 -7.57 1.90 26.13
N ILE A 295 -7.26 0.87 25.33
CA ILE A 295 -7.64 0.75 23.90
C ILE A 295 -8.26 -0.62 23.66
N LYS A 296 -9.58 -0.72 23.90
CA LYS A 296 -10.28 -2.02 23.92
C LYS A 296 -10.55 -2.63 22.55
N ASN A 297 -10.98 -1.82 21.58
CA ASN A 297 -11.64 -2.30 20.35
C ASN A 297 -10.74 -2.24 19.11
N ASP A 298 -9.44 -2.49 19.25
CA ASP A 298 -8.53 -2.52 18.09
C ASP A 298 -7.81 -3.87 17.98
N LEU A 299 -8.24 -4.66 16.99
CA LEU A 299 -7.65 -5.95 16.66
C LEU A 299 -6.21 -5.80 16.16
N LYS A 300 -5.95 -4.85 15.25
CA LYS A 300 -4.62 -4.63 14.66
C LYS A 300 -3.59 -4.28 15.75
N PHE A 301 -4.00 -3.48 16.73
CA PHE A 301 -3.16 -3.14 17.88
C PHE A 301 -2.78 -4.37 18.72
N ARG A 302 -3.69 -5.32 18.94
CA ARG A 302 -3.40 -6.57 19.65
C ARG A 302 -2.45 -7.47 18.86
N LEU A 303 -2.61 -7.52 17.54
CA LEU A 303 -1.69 -8.25 16.66
C LEU A 303 -0.27 -7.66 16.69
N ASP A 304 -0.14 -6.35 16.86
CA ASP A 304 1.18 -5.72 17.00
C ASP A 304 1.94 -6.21 18.25
N PHE A 305 1.24 -6.55 19.35
CA PHE A 305 1.89 -7.20 20.51
C PHE A 305 2.39 -8.61 20.18
N ILE A 306 1.60 -9.40 19.44
CA ILE A 306 2.04 -10.72 18.96
C ILE A 306 3.27 -10.59 18.07
N ARG A 307 3.25 -9.64 17.12
CA ARG A 307 4.41 -9.36 16.24
C ARG A 307 5.66 -8.97 17.03
N ILE A 308 5.51 -8.27 18.15
CA ILE A 308 6.64 -7.97 19.03
C ILE A 308 7.10 -9.23 19.74
N TYR A 309 6.21 -10.02 20.37
CA TYR A 309 6.57 -11.27 21.04
C TYR A 309 7.27 -12.29 20.12
N ASN A 310 6.83 -12.40 18.86
CA ASN A 310 7.40 -13.32 17.87
C ASN A 310 8.87 -13.03 17.53
N LYS A 311 9.35 -11.80 17.80
CA LYS A 311 10.76 -11.44 17.61
C LYS A 311 11.67 -11.99 18.72
N PHE A 312 11.08 -12.51 19.80
CA PHE A 312 11.80 -13.08 20.95
C PHE A 312 11.66 -14.61 20.96
N GLY A 313 12.56 -15.29 21.67
CA GLY A 313 12.58 -16.76 21.69
C GLY A 313 11.35 -17.43 22.34
N LYS A 314 11.30 -18.77 22.30
CA LYS A 314 10.15 -19.62 22.72
C LYS A 314 9.53 -19.33 24.10
N TRP A 315 10.21 -18.63 25.00
CA TRP A 315 9.70 -18.31 26.33
C TRP A 315 8.54 -17.30 26.32
N THR A 316 8.25 -16.67 25.18
CA THR A 316 7.14 -15.72 25.00
C THR A 316 5.83 -16.41 24.61
N SER A 317 5.81 -17.74 24.40
CA SER A 317 4.61 -18.51 24.05
C SER A 317 3.45 -18.24 25.01
N ASP A 318 3.72 -18.30 26.31
CA ASP A 318 2.72 -18.12 27.35
C ASP A 318 2.10 -16.71 27.36
N GLY A 319 2.82 -15.73 26.80
CA GLY A 319 2.32 -14.36 26.61
C GLY A 319 1.49 -14.22 25.34
N ILE A 320 1.86 -14.95 24.28
CA ILE A 320 1.10 -15.00 23.02
C ILE A 320 -0.24 -15.70 23.24
N ASP A 321 -0.27 -16.81 23.98
CA ASP A 321 -1.50 -17.54 24.28
C ASP A 321 -2.50 -16.68 25.05
N GLU A 322 -2.04 -15.90 26.03
CA GLU A 322 -2.86 -14.96 26.79
C GLU A 322 -3.42 -13.82 25.92
N ILE A 323 -2.69 -13.40 24.88
CA ILE A 323 -3.20 -12.43 23.89
C ILE A 323 -4.33 -13.07 23.07
N TYR A 324 -4.13 -14.29 22.57
CA TYR A 324 -5.17 -14.99 21.80
C TYR A 324 -6.42 -15.29 22.64
N GLU A 325 -6.27 -15.66 23.91
CA GLU A 325 -7.40 -15.82 24.84
C GLU A 325 -8.18 -14.51 24.98
N SER A 326 -7.47 -13.40 25.16
CA SER A 326 -8.08 -12.07 25.24
C SER A 326 -8.77 -11.66 23.94
N ILE A 327 -8.23 -12.01 22.77
CA ILE A 327 -8.91 -11.79 21.47
C ILE A 327 -10.19 -12.64 21.40
N LYS A 328 -10.13 -13.91 21.82
CA LYS A 328 -11.29 -14.81 21.84
C LYS A 328 -12.41 -14.32 22.75
N GLU A 329 -12.09 -13.71 23.88
CA GLU A 329 -13.09 -13.18 24.81
C GLU A 329 -13.75 -11.89 24.29
N ASP A 330 -12.93 -10.95 23.81
CA ASP A 330 -13.39 -9.61 23.44
C ASP A 330 -14.00 -9.53 22.03
N PHE A 331 -13.56 -10.39 21.10
CA PHE A 331 -13.93 -10.36 19.67
C PHE A 331 -14.69 -11.61 19.20
N LYS A 332 -15.63 -12.12 20.02
CA LYS A 332 -16.43 -13.30 19.66
C LYS A 332 -17.22 -13.17 18.36
N ASN A 333 -17.67 -11.95 18.06
CA ASN A 333 -18.52 -11.67 16.90
C ASN A 333 -17.74 -11.08 15.72
N ASP A 334 -16.44 -10.83 15.87
CA ASP A 334 -15.62 -10.25 14.81
C ASP A 334 -15.05 -11.35 13.91
N GLU A 335 -15.41 -11.29 12.64
CA GLU A 335 -15.12 -12.31 11.63
C GLU A 335 -13.61 -12.44 11.37
N GLU A 336 -12.91 -11.31 11.32
CA GLU A 336 -11.46 -11.25 11.10
C GLU A 336 -10.70 -11.82 12.31
N ALA A 337 -11.16 -11.51 13.53
CA ALA A 337 -10.54 -12.01 14.75
C ALA A 337 -10.67 -13.53 14.87
N GLN A 338 -11.80 -14.11 14.48
CA GLN A 338 -11.99 -15.56 14.47
C GLN A 338 -11.08 -16.25 13.46
N ALA A 339 -10.92 -15.68 12.26
CA ALA A 339 -9.97 -16.20 11.26
C ALA A 339 -8.54 -16.22 11.84
N ILE A 340 -8.09 -15.12 12.45
CA ILE A 340 -6.75 -15.06 13.05
C ILE A 340 -6.58 -16.06 14.21
N LEU A 341 -7.63 -16.31 15.01
CA LEU A 341 -7.59 -17.32 16.06
C LEU A 341 -7.44 -18.73 15.48
N CYS A 342 -8.01 -19.00 14.30
CA CYS A 342 -7.80 -20.27 13.61
C CYS A 342 -6.37 -20.41 13.09
N GLU A 343 -5.78 -19.32 12.59
CA GLU A 343 -4.43 -19.30 12.01
C GLU A 343 -3.29 -19.32 13.04
N ARG A 344 -3.62 -19.20 14.33
CA ARG A 344 -2.63 -19.06 15.42
C ARG A 344 -1.56 -20.14 15.43
N PHE A 345 -1.87 -21.35 14.99
CA PHE A 345 -0.94 -22.48 15.07
C PHE A 345 0.13 -22.45 13.98
N VAL A 346 -0.16 -21.84 12.83
CA VAL A 346 0.78 -21.74 11.70
C VAL A 346 1.59 -20.43 11.76
N ASN A 347 1.13 -19.43 12.51
CA ASN A 347 1.84 -18.16 12.67
C ASN A 347 3.28 -18.37 13.21
N ASN A 348 4.27 -17.99 12.39
CA ASN A 348 5.74 -18.11 12.56
C ASN A 348 6.34 -19.53 12.51
N VAL A 349 5.67 -20.47 11.86
CA VAL A 349 6.25 -21.79 11.57
C VAL A 349 6.79 -21.77 10.15
N ASP A 350 8.02 -22.24 9.95
CA ASP A 350 8.54 -22.41 8.59
C ASP A 350 7.81 -23.57 7.92
N VAL A 351 7.50 -23.45 6.63
CA VAL A 351 6.82 -24.50 5.85
C VAL A 351 7.65 -25.78 5.84
N ASN A 352 8.97 -25.64 5.98
CA ASN A 352 9.93 -26.74 6.02
C ASN A 352 10.09 -27.40 7.40
N ASP A 353 9.44 -26.89 8.45
CA ASP A 353 9.52 -27.49 9.78
C ASP A 353 8.73 -28.82 9.84
N SER A 354 9.30 -29.85 10.48
CA SER A 354 8.63 -31.14 10.65
C SER A 354 7.30 -31.05 11.44
N GLU A 355 7.08 -29.99 12.20
CA GLU A 355 5.83 -29.75 12.94
C GLU A 355 4.75 -29.07 12.09
N PHE A 356 5.09 -28.54 10.92
CA PHE A 356 4.20 -27.73 10.09
C PHE A 356 2.93 -28.48 9.66
N PRO A 357 2.98 -29.72 9.14
CA PRO A 357 1.77 -30.45 8.74
C PRO A 357 0.78 -30.68 9.89
N LEU A 358 1.29 -30.92 11.10
CA LEU A 358 0.45 -31.11 12.29
C LEU A 358 -0.25 -29.80 12.68
N ARG A 359 0.49 -28.68 12.66
CA ARG A 359 -0.04 -27.36 13.01
C ARG A 359 -1.03 -26.82 11.98
N LEU A 360 -0.80 -27.13 10.70
CA LEU A 360 -1.73 -26.84 9.61
C LEU A 360 -3.05 -27.57 9.83
N LYS A 361 -2.98 -28.87 10.14
CA LYS A 361 -4.18 -29.66 10.48
C LYS A 361 -4.93 -29.09 11.68
N MET A 362 -4.23 -28.68 12.74
CA MET A 362 -4.86 -28.05 13.91
C MET A 362 -5.58 -26.74 13.56
N SER A 363 -5.05 -25.98 12.60
CA SER A 363 -5.69 -24.74 12.12
C SER A 363 -6.92 -25.04 11.28
N ILE A 364 -6.84 -26.02 10.38
CA ILE A 364 -7.99 -26.52 9.61
C ILE A 364 -9.10 -27.02 10.54
N ASP A 365 -8.78 -27.86 11.52
CA ASP A 365 -9.75 -28.37 12.50
C ASP A 365 -10.38 -27.22 13.31
N SER A 366 -9.66 -26.13 13.53
CA SER A 366 -10.19 -24.94 14.20
C SER A 366 -11.10 -24.10 13.30
N TYR A 367 -10.78 -23.98 12.01
CA TYR A 367 -11.66 -23.37 11.02
C TYR A 367 -12.96 -24.16 10.87
N GLU A 368 -12.89 -25.50 10.82
CA GLU A 368 -14.07 -26.36 10.77
C GLU A 368 -14.99 -26.17 11.99
N LYS A 369 -14.41 -26.04 13.19
CA LYS A 369 -15.19 -25.72 14.41
C LYS A 369 -15.83 -24.34 14.33
N CYS A 370 -15.09 -23.31 13.89
CA CYS A 370 -15.62 -21.95 13.77
C CYS A 370 -16.77 -21.86 12.77
N ILE A 371 -16.66 -22.57 11.65
CA ILE A 371 -17.73 -22.67 10.64
C ILE A 371 -18.99 -23.29 11.25
N SER A 372 -18.85 -24.33 12.09
CA SER A 372 -19.99 -24.97 12.74
C SER A 372 -20.71 -24.06 13.77
N GLU A 373 -20.01 -23.08 14.33
CA GLU A 373 -20.55 -22.19 15.38
C GLU A 373 -21.14 -20.88 14.84
N ILE A 374 -20.44 -20.20 13.92
CA ILE A 374 -20.75 -18.81 13.51
C ILE A 374 -21.33 -18.74 12.09
N ASN A 375 -21.11 -19.78 11.26
CA ASN A 375 -21.60 -19.95 9.87
C ASN A 375 -21.80 -18.63 9.10
N ASN A 376 -20.69 -18.01 8.68
CA ASN A 376 -20.68 -16.68 8.06
C ASN A 376 -19.84 -16.66 6.77
N LYS A 377 -20.35 -15.98 5.72
CA LYS A 377 -19.72 -15.84 4.40
C LYS A 377 -18.25 -15.38 4.47
N LYS A 378 -17.91 -14.41 5.32
CA LYS A 378 -16.53 -13.90 5.41
C LYS A 378 -15.54 -14.90 5.98
N ILE A 379 -15.97 -15.77 6.90
CA ILE A 379 -15.11 -16.83 7.46
C ILE A 379 -14.76 -17.85 6.38
N TYR A 380 -15.71 -18.18 5.50
CA TYR A 380 -15.45 -19.03 4.34
C TYR A 380 -14.45 -18.41 3.36
N GLN A 381 -14.53 -17.09 3.16
CA GLN A 381 -13.56 -16.34 2.35
C GLN A 381 -12.16 -16.35 2.98
N CYS A 382 -12.03 -16.02 4.28
CA CYS A 382 -10.74 -16.09 4.97
C CYS A 382 -10.15 -17.51 4.97
N TYR A 383 -10.99 -18.53 5.17
CA TYR A 383 -10.53 -19.92 5.15
C TYR A 383 -10.07 -20.36 3.74
N LYS A 384 -10.75 -19.90 2.69
CA LYS A 384 -10.32 -20.09 1.30
C LYS A 384 -8.95 -19.42 1.06
N GLU A 385 -8.81 -18.14 1.41
CA GLU A 385 -7.56 -17.39 1.25
C GLU A 385 -6.39 -18.05 2.02
N PHE A 386 -6.67 -18.54 3.23
CA PHE A 386 -5.72 -19.32 4.02
C PHE A 386 -5.26 -20.58 3.28
N LEU A 387 -6.20 -21.40 2.79
CA LEU A 387 -5.86 -22.65 2.10
C LEU A 387 -5.10 -22.39 0.79
N GLN A 388 -5.51 -21.40 0.00
CA GLN A 388 -4.83 -21.02 -1.26
C GLN A 388 -3.39 -20.55 -1.00
N LYS A 389 -3.19 -19.69 0.01
CA LYS A 389 -1.86 -19.23 0.40
C LYS A 389 -0.91 -20.39 0.72
N TYR A 390 -1.37 -21.39 1.49
CA TYR A 390 -0.52 -22.53 1.82
C TYR A 390 -0.37 -23.51 0.66
N LEU A 391 -1.35 -23.62 -0.23
CA LEU A 391 -1.24 -24.43 -1.46
C LEU A 391 -0.15 -23.90 -2.39
N GLU A 392 -0.05 -22.58 -2.54
CA GLU A 392 1.04 -21.93 -3.29
C GLU A 392 2.41 -22.07 -2.61
N MET A 393 2.45 -21.98 -1.27
CA MET A 393 3.70 -22.01 -0.50
C MET A 393 4.28 -23.41 -0.27
N CYS A 394 3.45 -24.46 -0.27
CA CYS A 394 3.92 -25.83 -0.01
C CYS A 394 4.56 -26.43 -1.26
N GLU A 395 5.69 -27.12 -1.12
CA GLU A 395 6.31 -27.88 -2.22
C GLU A 395 5.94 -29.38 -2.17
N GLU A 396 5.56 -29.90 -1.00
CA GLU A 396 5.25 -31.32 -0.81
C GLU A 396 3.93 -31.76 -1.46
N GLU A 397 4.00 -32.71 -2.41
CA GLU A 397 2.84 -33.22 -3.17
C GLU A 397 1.73 -33.79 -2.29
N ASN A 398 2.08 -34.53 -1.23
CA ASN A 398 1.07 -35.12 -0.33
C ASN A 398 0.31 -34.06 0.46
N LEU A 399 0.97 -32.96 0.80
CA LEU A 399 0.37 -31.86 1.55
C LEU A 399 -0.51 -31.01 0.64
N LYS A 400 -0.08 -30.79 -0.61
CA LYS A 400 -0.92 -30.20 -1.67
C LYS A 400 -2.21 -31.00 -1.86
N LEU A 401 -2.10 -32.31 -2.07
CA LEU A 401 -3.28 -33.18 -2.23
C LEU A 401 -4.24 -33.13 -1.02
N TYR A 402 -3.70 -32.96 0.20
CA TYR A 402 -4.52 -32.79 1.40
C TYR A 402 -5.22 -31.43 1.42
N LEU A 403 -4.50 -30.36 1.08
CA LEU A 403 -5.04 -29.00 0.96
C LEU A 403 -6.10 -28.91 -0.13
N ASP A 404 -5.84 -29.49 -1.31
CA ASP A 404 -6.78 -29.58 -2.44
C ASP A 404 -8.10 -30.24 -2.02
N LYS A 405 -8.00 -31.39 -1.35
CA LYS A 405 -9.18 -32.09 -0.81
C LYS A 405 -9.91 -31.27 0.25
N SER A 406 -9.19 -30.51 1.07
CA SER A 406 -9.79 -29.64 2.09
C SER A 406 -10.51 -28.44 1.47
N LEU A 407 -9.97 -27.88 0.38
CA LEU A 407 -10.54 -26.76 -0.36
C LEU A 407 -11.77 -27.18 -1.18
N GLN A 408 -11.74 -28.36 -1.83
CA GLN A 408 -12.93 -28.95 -2.46
C GLN A 408 -14.06 -29.17 -1.44
N LYS A 409 -13.75 -29.72 -0.27
CA LYS A 409 -14.72 -29.89 0.83
C LYS A 409 -15.25 -28.56 1.34
N LEU A 410 -14.41 -27.53 1.39
CA LEU A 410 -14.80 -26.19 1.81
C LEU A 410 -15.88 -25.64 0.87
N TYR A 411 -15.64 -25.66 -0.44
CA TYR A 411 -16.60 -25.18 -1.42
C TYR A 411 -17.92 -25.96 -1.38
N GLN A 412 -17.86 -27.29 -1.28
CA GLN A 412 -19.06 -28.12 -1.14
C GLN A 412 -19.89 -27.77 0.10
N ARG A 413 -19.24 -27.65 1.26
CA ARG A 413 -19.94 -27.26 2.51
C ARG A 413 -20.46 -25.82 2.46
N ALA A 414 -19.72 -24.91 1.86
CA ALA A 414 -20.16 -23.53 1.71
C ALA A 414 -21.38 -23.44 0.78
N GLN A 415 -21.44 -24.30 -0.24
CA GLN A 415 -22.60 -24.45 -1.13
C GLN A 415 -23.82 -25.03 -0.39
N GLU A 416 -23.64 -26.12 0.37
CA GLU A 416 -24.70 -26.75 1.16
C GLU A 416 -25.33 -25.78 2.17
N ASN A 417 -24.51 -24.92 2.77
CA ASN A 417 -24.96 -23.89 3.73
C ASN A 417 -25.48 -22.60 3.07
N GLY A 418 -25.42 -22.48 1.73
CA GLY A 418 -25.87 -21.29 1.00
C GLY A 418 -25.02 -20.03 1.24
N MET A 419 -23.76 -20.21 1.66
CA MET A 419 -22.87 -19.12 2.09
C MET A 419 -21.82 -18.73 1.05
N LEU A 420 -21.76 -19.36 -0.13
CA LEU A 420 -20.88 -18.90 -1.20
C LEU A 420 -21.27 -17.48 -1.66
N SER A 421 -20.29 -16.60 -1.79
CA SER A 421 -20.43 -15.36 -2.56
C SER A 421 -20.23 -15.63 -4.05
N GLU A 422 -20.60 -14.65 -4.89
CA GLU A 422 -20.34 -14.68 -6.33
C GLU A 422 -18.85 -14.88 -6.65
N GLU A 423 -17.97 -14.15 -5.98
CA GLU A 423 -16.51 -14.27 -6.10
C GLU A 423 -16.01 -15.66 -5.70
N MET A 424 -16.63 -16.30 -4.70
CA MET A 424 -16.28 -17.66 -4.31
C MET A 424 -16.66 -18.68 -5.39
N TYR A 425 -17.78 -18.47 -6.11
CA TYR A 425 -18.15 -19.35 -7.23
C TYR A 425 -17.16 -19.22 -8.38
N LEU A 426 -16.79 -18.00 -8.75
CA LEU A 426 -15.80 -17.75 -9.81
C LEU A 426 -14.45 -18.38 -9.44
N SER A 427 -13.97 -18.16 -8.22
CA SER A 427 -12.72 -18.76 -7.79
C SER A 427 -12.73 -20.28 -7.66
N TRP A 428 -13.91 -20.88 -7.48
CA TRP A 428 -14.05 -22.33 -7.51
C TRP A 428 -13.94 -22.84 -8.96
N LEU A 429 -14.46 -22.08 -9.93
CA LEU A 429 -14.35 -22.40 -11.34
C LEU A 429 -12.90 -22.27 -11.85
N ASP A 430 -12.21 -21.19 -11.46
CA ASP A 430 -10.78 -20.98 -11.77
C ASP A 430 -9.94 -22.12 -11.17
N TYR A 431 -10.19 -22.49 -9.92
CA TYR A 431 -9.48 -23.61 -9.27
C TYR A 431 -9.67 -24.96 -9.99
N ILE A 432 -10.87 -25.25 -10.50
CA ILE A 432 -11.12 -26.50 -11.26
C ILE A 432 -10.42 -26.48 -12.61
N GLU A 433 -10.29 -25.30 -13.23
CA GLU A 433 -9.56 -25.15 -14.48
C GLU A 433 -8.07 -25.51 -14.30
N GLU A 434 -7.48 -25.08 -13.19
CA GLU A 434 -6.08 -25.34 -12.81
C GLU A 434 -5.80 -26.78 -12.32
N CYS A 435 -6.81 -27.55 -11.88
CA CYS A 435 -6.59 -28.93 -11.40
C CYS A 435 -6.13 -29.89 -12.52
N ASP A 436 -5.29 -30.90 -12.25
CA ASP A 436 -4.84 -31.87 -13.28
C ASP A 436 -5.87 -32.99 -13.60
N GLU A 437 -7.17 -32.73 -13.49
CA GLU A 437 -8.23 -33.72 -13.80
C GLU A 437 -8.56 -33.82 -15.31
N ASP A 438 -9.15 -34.95 -15.74
CA ASP A 438 -9.60 -35.15 -17.13
C ASP A 438 -10.57 -34.03 -17.57
N GLU A 439 -10.42 -33.49 -18.79
CA GLU A 439 -11.26 -32.40 -19.32
C GLU A 439 -12.77 -32.71 -19.21
N SER A 440 -13.15 -33.96 -19.44
CA SER A 440 -14.56 -34.39 -19.36
C SER A 440 -15.15 -34.39 -17.94
N THR A 441 -14.34 -34.54 -16.90
CA THR A 441 -14.78 -34.46 -15.49
C THR A 441 -14.80 -33.02 -15.02
N LYS A 442 -13.82 -32.21 -15.45
CA LYS A 442 -13.81 -30.75 -15.22
C LYS A 442 -15.06 -30.09 -15.77
N ASP A 443 -15.41 -30.37 -17.02
CA ASP A 443 -16.59 -29.77 -17.67
C ASP A 443 -17.89 -30.09 -16.92
N LYS A 444 -18.06 -31.34 -16.46
CA LYS A 444 -19.24 -31.73 -15.68
C LYS A 444 -19.31 -31.03 -14.33
N GLN A 445 -18.18 -30.89 -13.64
CA GLN A 445 -18.10 -30.19 -12.36
C GLN A 445 -18.40 -28.69 -12.54
N GLN A 446 -17.77 -28.05 -13.52
CA GLN A 446 -17.98 -26.64 -13.84
C GLN A 446 -19.44 -26.36 -14.21
N ILE A 447 -20.06 -27.17 -15.08
CA ILE A 447 -21.49 -27.02 -15.43
C ILE A 447 -22.39 -27.13 -14.18
N ASN A 448 -22.11 -28.06 -13.26
CA ASN A 448 -22.90 -28.20 -12.04
C ASN A 448 -22.70 -26.99 -11.10
N ILE A 449 -21.48 -26.49 -10.98
CA ILE A 449 -21.16 -25.32 -10.15
C ILE A 449 -21.82 -24.07 -10.71
N ILE A 450 -21.71 -23.83 -12.01
CA ILE A 450 -22.38 -22.71 -12.70
C ILE A 450 -23.90 -22.80 -12.52
N LYS A 451 -24.51 -23.97 -12.74
CA LYS A 451 -25.96 -24.16 -12.55
C LYS A 451 -26.42 -23.86 -11.12
N ASN A 452 -25.61 -24.19 -10.11
CA ASN A 452 -25.95 -23.90 -8.72
C ASN A 452 -25.63 -22.44 -8.34
N GLY A 453 -24.57 -21.85 -8.89
CA GLY A 453 -24.24 -20.44 -8.78
C GLY A 453 -25.35 -19.56 -9.36
N LEU A 454 -25.86 -19.89 -10.55
CA LEU A 454 -26.99 -19.18 -11.18
C LEU A 454 -28.32 -19.37 -10.43
N LYS A 455 -28.53 -20.47 -9.70
CA LYS A 455 -29.69 -20.61 -8.80
C LYS A 455 -29.59 -19.67 -7.60
N ALA A 456 -28.39 -19.47 -7.07
CA ALA A 456 -28.16 -18.61 -5.91
C ALA A 456 -28.06 -17.12 -6.28
N TYR A 457 -27.41 -16.82 -7.40
CA TYR A 457 -27.17 -15.47 -7.94
C TYR A 457 -27.61 -15.39 -9.41
N PRO A 458 -28.92 -15.27 -9.68
CA PRO A 458 -29.45 -15.23 -11.04
C PRO A 458 -29.02 -14.01 -11.87
N ASN A 459 -28.56 -12.94 -11.21
CA ASN A 459 -28.25 -11.66 -11.85
C ASN A 459 -26.74 -11.45 -12.08
N SER A 460 -25.89 -12.42 -11.74
CA SER A 460 -24.43 -12.32 -11.92
C SER A 460 -24.06 -12.39 -13.40
N SER A 461 -23.43 -11.33 -13.91
CA SER A 461 -23.02 -11.26 -15.32
C SER A 461 -21.90 -12.25 -15.64
N LYS A 462 -20.94 -12.40 -14.73
CA LYS A 462 -19.75 -13.25 -14.89
C LYS A 462 -20.08 -14.74 -14.88
N LEU A 463 -20.99 -15.17 -14.01
CA LEU A 463 -21.46 -16.56 -14.00
C LEU A 463 -22.29 -16.89 -15.25
N LEU A 464 -23.09 -15.93 -15.75
CA LEU A 464 -23.82 -16.10 -17.01
C LEU A 464 -22.87 -16.15 -18.21
N TYR A 465 -21.83 -15.31 -18.23
CA TYR A 465 -20.77 -15.34 -19.24
C TYR A 465 -20.12 -16.73 -19.31
N GLN A 466 -19.71 -17.28 -18.16
CA GLN A 466 -19.07 -18.60 -18.09
C GLN A 466 -20.03 -19.75 -18.45
N SER A 467 -21.32 -19.62 -18.15
CA SER A 467 -22.34 -20.58 -18.60
C SER A 467 -22.47 -20.59 -20.12
N LEU A 468 -22.63 -19.40 -20.70
CA LEU A 468 -22.91 -19.23 -22.12
C LEU A 468 -21.68 -19.56 -22.98
N SER A 469 -20.47 -19.22 -22.53
CA SER A 469 -19.24 -19.61 -23.22
C SER A 469 -19.04 -21.13 -23.26
N LYS A 470 -19.37 -21.84 -22.18
CA LYS A 470 -19.36 -23.31 -22.13
C LYS A 470 -20.47 -23.93 -23.00
N GLU A 471 -21.65 -23.32 -23.02
CA GLU A 471 -22.77 -23.78 -23.86
C GLU A 471 -22.49 -23.59 -25.35
N MET A 472 -21.78 -22.52 -25.76
CA MET A 472 -21.30 -22.33 -27.14
C MET A 472 -20.42 -23.50 -27.61
N LEU A 473 -19.54 -24.01 -26.75
CA LEU A 473 -18.67 -25.15 -27.08
C LEU A 473 -19.45 -26.48 -27.23
N SER A 474 -20.64 -26.58 -26.64
CA SER A 474 -21.41 -27.83 -26.53
C SER A 474 -22.39 -28.09 -27.69
N ASN A 475 -22.57 -27.13 -28.62
CA ASN A 475 -23.24 -27.29 -29.93
C ASN A 475 -24.54 -28.12 -29.93
N GLN A 476 -25.65 -27.61 -29.33
CA GLN A 476 -26.94 -28.33 -29.44
C GLN A 476 -28.19 -27.49 -29.78
N SER A 477 -28.21 -26.17 -29.60
CA SER A 477 -29.37 -25.35 -29.97
C SER A 477 -29.05 -23.85 -30.02
N SER A 478 -29.87 -23.06 -30.73
CA SER A 478 -29.77 -21.60 -30.75
C SER A 478 -29.78 -21.03 -29.32
N LEU A 479 -28.64 -20.47 -28.90
CA LEU A 479 -28.44 -19.88 -27.56
C LEU A 479 -29.03 -18.46 -27.45
N ILE A 480 -29.55 -17.90 -28.56
CA ILE A 480 -30.13 -16.55 -28.64
C ILE A 480 -31.15 -16.27 -27.52
N PRO A 481 -32.12 -17.15 -27.21
CA PRO A 481 -33.10 -16.90 -26.16
C PRO A 481 -32.48 -16.87 -24.76
N GLU A 482 -31.38 -17.59 -24.55
CA GLU A 482 -30.67 -17.67 -23.27
C GLU A 482 -29.81 -16.42 -23.04
N PHE A 483 -29.13 -15.91 -24.09
CA PHE A 483 -28.51 -14.59 -24.08
C PHE A 483 -29.53 -13.48 -23.81
N GLU A 484 -30.69 -13.50 -24.47
CA GLU A 484 -31.73 -12.49 -24.25
C GLU A 484 -32.29 -12.52 -22.82
N LYS A 485 -32.39 -13.71 -22.22
CA LYS A 485 -32.81 -13.86 -20.83
C LYS A 485 -31.73 -13.34 -19.88
N ALA A 486 -30.46 -13.65 -20.14
CA ALA A 486 -29.32 -13.17 -19.36
C ALA A 486 -29.22 -11.64 -19.38
N ILE A 487 -29.28 -11.02 -20.56
CA ILE A 487 -29.23 -9.55 -20.73
C ILE A 487 -30.39 -8.84 -20.02
N LYS A 488 -31.58 -9.46 -19.96
CA LYS A 488 -32.73 -8.91 -19.23
C LYS A 488 -32.63 -9.04 -17.71
N GLN A 489 -31.84 -9.98 -17.20
CA GLN A 489 -31.70 -10.29 -15.77
C GLN A 489 -30.55 -9.54 -15.10
N VAL A 490 -29.50 -9.21 -15.87
CA VAL A 490 -28.26 -8.58 -15.37
C VAL A 490 -28.42 -7.06 -15.29
N ASN A 491 -27.75 -6.45 -14.30
CA ASN A 491 -27.68 -4.99 -14.20
C ASN A 491 -26.91 -4.40 -15.40
N PRO A 492 -27.37 -3.28 -15.98
CA PRO A 492 -26.73 -2.65 -17.16
C PRO A 492 -25.20 -2.54 -17.07
N ASN A 493 -24.66 -2.11 -15.92
CA ASN A 493 -23.24 -1.81 -15.72
C ASN A 493 -22.31 -3.03 -15.62
N GLU A 494 -22.85 -4.24 -15.50
CA GLU A 494 -22.05 -5.46 -15.38
C GLU A 494 -22.12 -6.33 -16.64
N SER A 495 -22.92 -5.91 -17.63
CA SER A 495 -23.25 -6.72 -18.82
C SER A 495 -22.33 -6.52 -20.03
N TYR A 496 -21.26 -5.72 -19.91
CA TYR A 496 -20.33 -5.40 -21.02
C TYR A 496 -19.74 -6.67 -21.66
N GLU A 497 -19.13 -7.54 -20.86
CA GLU A 497 -18.51 -8.80 -21.31
C GLU A 497 -19.55 -9.76 -21.94
N LEU A 498 -20.77 -9.76 -21.41
CA LEU A 498 -21.88 -10.58 -21.91
C LEU A 498 -22.32 -10.13 -23.32
N TRP A 499 -22.33 -8.80 -23.56
CA TRP A 499 -22.67 -8.24 -24.87
C TRP A 499 -21.60 -8.53 -25.91
N ASP A 500 -20.32 -8.49 -25.56
CA ASP A 500 -19.25 -8.84 -26.50
C ASP A 500 -19.31 -10.33 -26.90
N LEU A 501 -19.58 -11.24 -25.96
CA LEU A 501 -19.86 -12.65 -26.31
C LEU A 501 -21.08 -12.80 -27.20
N TYR A 502 -22.19 -12.14 -26.86
CA TYR A 502 -23.41 -12.23 -27.64
C TYR A 502 -23.22 -11.72 -29.07
N LEU A 503 -22.46 -10.63 -29.24
CA LEU A 503 -22.13 -10.07 -30.54
C LEU A 503 -21.25 -11.01 -31.37
N ASN A 504 -20.26 -11.66 -30.76
CA ASN A 504 -19.42 -12.63 -31.45
C ASN A 504 -20.22 -13.86 -31.88
N TYR A 505 -21.10 -14.38 -31.01
CA TYR A 505 -22.02 -15.46 -31.36
C TYR A 505 -22.97 -15.10 -32.50
N LEU A 506 -23.53 -13.89 -32.50
CA LEU A 506 -24.37 -13.41 -33.59
C LEU A 506 -23.61 -13.31 -34.91
N LYS A 507 -22.32 -12.94 -34.90
CA LYS A 507 -21.49 -12.94 -36.12
C LYS A 507 -21.28 -14.36 -36.65
N GLU A 508 -20.94 -15.31 -35.77
CA GLU A 508 -20.74 -16.72 -36.14
C GLU A 508 -22.03 -17.36 -36.70
N GLU A 509 -23.18 -17.12 -36.07
CA GLU A 509 -24.49 -17.60 -36.54
C GLU A 509 -24.94 -16.94 -37.85
N MET A 510 -24.53 -15.68 -38.09
CA MET A 510 -24.75 -14.99 -39.37
C MET A 510 -23.90 -15.59 -40.50
N GLU A 511 -22.64 -15.90 -40.23
CA GLU A 511 -21.75 -16.57 -41.19
C GLU A 511 -22.24 -17.99 -41.54
N ALA A 512 -22.91 -18.65 -40.59
CA ALA A 512 -23.57 -19.94 -40.78
C ALA A 512 -24.95 -19.85 -41.49
N GLU A 513 -25.40 -18.66 -41.91
CA GLU A 513 -26.69 -18.38 -42.58
C GLU A 513 -27.95 -18.72 -41.75
N HIS A 514 -27.85 -18.78 -40.42
CA HIS A 514 -28.97 -19.18 -39.57
C HIS A 514 -29.92 -18.03 -39.17
N ILE A 515 -29.52 -16.77 -39.34
CA ILE A 515 -30.29 -15.59 -38.91
C ILE A 515 -30.21 -14.47 -39.96
N GLU A 516 -31.35 -13.84 -40.26
CA GLU A 516 -31.38 -12.65 -41.12
C GLU A 516 -30.91 -11.39 -40.36
N ALA A 517 -30.08 -10.58 -41.02
CA ALA A 517 -29.56 -9.32 -40.45
C ALA A 517 -30.67 -8.37 -39.96
N GLU A 518 -31.84 -8.38 -40.58
CA GLU A 518 -32.97 -7.53 -40.17
C GLU A 518 -33.60 -7.99 -38.85
N GLU A 519 -33.54 -9.29 -38.53
CA GLU A 519 -34.02 -9.82 -37.25
C GLU A 519 -33.13 -9.36 -36.10
N ILE A 520 -31.81 -9.36 -36.29
CA ILE A 520 -30.82 -8.85 -35.33
C ILE A 520 -30.98 -7.33 -35.14
N ASN A 521 -31.25 -6.60 -36.23
CA ASN A 521 -31.50 -5.17 -36.19
C ASN A 521 -32.73 -4.82 -35.32
N ASN A 522 -33.82 -5.58 -35.46
CA ASN A 522 -35.01 -5.41 -34.62
C ASN A 522 -34.73 -5.76 -33.15
N LYS A 523 -33.88 -6.76 -32.89
CA LYS A 523 -33.44 -7.12 -31.54
C LYS A 523 -32.67 -5.98 -30.87
N PHE A 524 -31.70 -5.36 -31.55
CA PHE A 524 -31.00 -4.16 -31.04
C PHE A 524 -31.94 -2.97 -30.81
N LYS A 525 -32.87 -2.71 -31.72
CA LYS A 525 -33.86 -1.63 -31.54
C LYS A 525 -34.71 -1.86 -30.28
N ASN A 526 -35.13 -3.09 -30.04
CA ASN A 526 -35.91 -3.47 -28.86
C ASN A 526 -35.09 -3.36 -27.56
N THR A 527 -33.81 -3.73 -27.57
CA THR A 527 -32.96 -3.58 -26.38
C THR A 527 -32.74 -2.11 -26.05
N ILE A 528 -32.37 -1.29 -27.04
CA ILE A 528 -32.16 0.16 -26.86
C ILE A 528 -33.42 0.87 -26.37
N SER A 529 -34.62 0.49 -26.85
CA SER A 529 -35.87 1.06 -26.35
C SER A 529 -36.17 0.72 -24.88
N ASN A 530 -35.62 -0.39 -24.38
CA ASN A 530 -35.84 -0.86 -23.01
C ASN A 530 -34.79 -0.34 -22.00
N ILE A 531 -33.68 0.27 -22.45
CA ILE A 531 -32.62 0.80 -21.56
C ILE A 531 -33.18 1.99 -20.76
N ARG A 532 -33.17 1.88 -19.42
CA ARG A 532 -33.60 2.94 -18.50
C ARG A 532 -32.61 4.13 -18.51
N LEU A 533 -33.15 5.32 -18.18
CA LEU A 533 -32.52 6.64 -18.26
C LEU A 533 -31.28 6.87 -17.36
N ASP A 534 -31.01 5.97 -16.41
CA ASP A 534 -30.12 6.30 -15.29
C ASP A 534 -28.63 6.00 -15.56
N ASP A 535 -28.28 5.31 -16.65
CA ASP A 535 -26.88 4.97 -17.00
C ASP A 535 -26.47 5.40 -18.41
N VAL A 536 -25.83 6.57 -18.49
CA VAL A 536 -25.36 7.18 -19.75
C VAL A 536 -24.23 6.36 -20.38
N ASP A 537 -23.38 5.72 -19.57
CA ASP A 537 -22.20 5.00 -20.04
C ASP A 537 -22.56 3.66 -20.69
N TYR A 538 -23.51 2.93 -20.12
CA TYR A 538 -24.04 1.70 -20.72
C TYR A 538 -24.78 1.97 -22.04
N GLU A 539 -25.61 3.03 -22.09
CA GLU A 539 -26.28 3.42 -23.34
C GLU A 539 -25.25 3.74 -24.44
N ASN A 540 -24.15 4.42 -24.10
CA ASN A 540 -23.09 4.73 -25.05
C ASN A 540 -22.36 3.48 -25.55
N PHE A 541 -22.07 2.52 -24.67
CA PHE A 541 -21.43 1.27 -25.04
C PHE A 541 -22.28 0.46 -26.02
N VAL A 542 -23.54 0.17 -25.67
CA VAL A 542 -24.43 -0.63 -26.54
C VAL A 542 -24.64 0.06 -27.88
N LEU A 543 -24.81 1.40 -27.88
CA LEU A 543 -24.92 2.16 -29.12
C LEU A 543 -23.63 2.11 -29.95
N SER A 544 -22.45 2.21 -29.34
CA SER A 544 -21.18 2.14 -30.06
C SER A 544 -21.01 0.81 -30.78
N LYS A 545 -21.28 -0.31 -30.10
CA LYS A 545 -21.20 -1.66 -30.67
C LYS A 545 -22.27 -1.90 -31.73
N TYR A 546 -23.48 -1.39 -31.53
CA TYR A 546 -24.55 -1.47 -32.54
C TYR A 546 -24.22 -0.67 -33.81
N LEU A 547 -23.58 0.50 -33.67
CA LEU A 547 -23.11 1.29 -34.81
C LEU A 547 -21.97 0.58 -35.56
N GLU A 548 -21.05 -0.07 -34.84
CA GLU A 548 -19.99 -0.88 -35.46
C GLU A 548 -20.54 -2.12 -36.19
N TRP A 549 -21.47 -2.85 -35.56
CA TRP A 549 -22.14 -3.98 -36.19
C TRP A 549 -22.94 -3.55 -37.42
N SER A 550 -23.73 -2.47 -37.32
CA SER A 550 -24.55 -2.00 -38.45
C SER A 550 -23.70 -1.50 -39.63
N LYS A 551 -22.51 -0.95 -39.36
CA LYS A 551 -21.53 -0.61 -40.39
C LYS A 551 -20.99 -1.85 -41.11
N ASN A 552 -20.64 -2.89 -40.36
CA ASN A 552 -20.05 -4.10 -40.94
C ASN A 552 -21.08 -4.93 -41.73
N THR A 553 -22.34 -4.88 -41.32
CA THR A 553 -23.41 -5.73 -41.86
C THR A 553 -24.26 -5.05 -42.95
N PHE A 554 -24.52 -3.74 -42.84
CA PHE A 554 -25.44 -3.04 -43.75
C PHE A 554 -24.76 -2.01 -44.65
N ASN A 555 -25.39 -1.74 -45.80
CA ASN A 555 -25.03 -0.61 -46.65
C ASN A 555 -25.22 0.74 -45.93
N MET A 556 -24.38 1.72 -46.28
CA MET A 556 -24.40 3.07 -45.66
C MET A 556 -25.76 3.77 -45.70
N THR A 557 -26.61 3.50 -46.69
CA THR A 557 -27.97 4.04 -46.76
C THR A 557 -28.88 3.51 -45.64
N LYS A 558 -28.81 2.20 -45.35
CA LYS A 558 -29.52 1.56 -44.24
C LYS A 558 -28.91 2.02 -42.90
N PHE A 559 -27.59 2.09 -42.78
CA PHE A 559 -26.92 2.66 -41.60
C PHE A 559 -27.41 4.07 -41.27
N ARG A 560 -27.45 4.98 -42.25
CA ARG A 560 -27.97 6.34 -42.06
C ARG A 560 -29.44 6.37 -41.64
N SER A 561 -30.27 5.46 -42.14
CA SER A 561 -31.66 5.35 -41.65
C SER A 561 -31.73 4.92 -40.19
N ILE A 562 -30.89 3.96 -39.77
CA ILE A 562 -30.80 3.52 -38.38
C ILE A 562 -30.37 4.69 -37.48
N VAL A 563 -29.35 5.44 -37.87
CA VAL A 563 -28.89 6.63 -37.11
C VAL A 563 -30.00 7.66 -36.98
N LYS A 564 -30.75 7.94 -38.06
CA LYS A 564 -31.89 8.87 -38.02
C LYS A 564 -32.98 8.38 -37.07
N ASP A 565 -33.34 7.10 -37.10
CA ASP A 565 -34.32 6.49 -36.19
C ASP A 565 -33.85 6.60 -34.72
N LEU A 566 -32.56 6.37 -34.45
CA LEU A 566 -31.97 6.48 -33.10
C LEU A 566 -31.99 7.91 -32.57
N ILE A 567 -31.77 8.90 -33.43
CA ILE A 567 -31.83 10.32 -33.07
C ILE A 567 -33.27 10.77 -32.82
N GLN A 568 -34.24 10.24 -33.56
CA GLN A 568 -35.66 10.59 -33.42
C GLN A 568 -36.31 9.97 -32.17
N SER A 569 -35.85 8.80 -31.75
CA SER A 569 -36.43 8.07 -30.61
C SER A 569 -36.12 8.67 -29.24
N LYS A 570 -34.89 9.13 -29.01
CA LYS A 570 -34.43 9.65 -27.71
C LYS A 570 -33.30 10.66 -27.88
N GLU A 571 -33.15 11.58 -26.93
CA GLU A 571 -31.96 12.44 -26.85
C GLU A 571 -30.70 11.61 -26.52
N ARG A 572 -29.65 11.71 -27.35
CA ARG A 572 -28.41 10.89 -27.26
C ARG A 572 -27.22 11.64 -26.68
N SER A 573 -26.21 10.94 -26.16
CA SER A 573 -25.01 11.59 -25.59
C SER A 573 -24.13 12.25 -26.66
N LEU A 574 -23.13 13.04 -26.23
CA LEU A 574 -22.13 13.60 -27.14
C LEU A 574 -21.28 12.51 -27.81
N SER A 575 -20.86 11.49 -27.04
CA SER A 575 -20.05 10.36 -27.50
C SER A 575 -20.72 9.60 -28.67
N PHE A 576 -22.06 9.46 -28.63
CA PHE A 576 -22.82 8.88 -29.73
C PHE A 576 -22.65 9.66 -31.05
N PHE A 577 -22.74 10.99 -31.00
CA PHE A 577 -22.58 11.81 -32.20
C PHE A 577 -21.16 11.77 -32.73
N GLU A 578 -20.15 11.80 -31.85
CA GLU A 578 -18.74 11.68 -32.22
C GLU A 578 -18.46 10.36 -32.95
N LYS A 579 -18.95 9.23 -32.43
CA LYS A 579 -18.79 7.91 -33.06
C LYS A 579 -19.53 7.81 -34.40
N CYS A 580 -20.72 8.40 -34.53
CA CYS A 580 -21.44 8.45 -35.80
C CYS A 580 -20.65 9.22 -36.87
N ILE A 581 -20.08 10.37 -36.49
CA ILE A 581 -19.26 11.20 -37.37
C ILE A 581 -17.99 10.44 -37.77
N GLU A 582 -17.35 9.77 -36.81
CA GLU A 582 -16.18 8.94 -37.08
C GLU A 582 -16.49 7.84 -38.10
N ILE A 583 -17.57 7.08 -37.92
CA ILE A 583 -17.96 6.00 -38.84
C ILE A 583 -18.26 6.54 -40.23
N GLU A 584 -19.01 7.64 -40.34
CA GLU A 584 -19.36 8.26 -41.62
C GLU A 584 -18.10 8.71 -42.37
N VAL A 585 -17.14 9.32 -41.68
CA VAL A 585 -15.85 9.75 -42.26
C VAL A 585 -14.99 8.54 -42.64
N LEU A 586 -14.88 7.51 -41.80
CA LEU A 586 -14.09 6.32 -42.10
C LEU A 586 -14.67 5.48 -43.25
N SER A 587 -15.99 5.46 -43.41
CA SER A 587 -16.67 4.75 -44.52
C SER A 587 -16.39 5.35 -45.90
N SER A 588 -15.92 6.60 -45.94
CA SER A 588 -15.61 7.32 -47.17
C SER A 588 -14.17 7.17 -47.65
N LYS A 589 -13.34 6.30 -47.02
CA LYS A 589 -11.96 6.03 -47.46
C LYS A 589 -11.91 5.43 -48.88
N LYS A 590 -10.93 5.86 -49.70
CA LYS A 590 -10.63 5.24 -51.00
C LYS A 590 -9.91 3.91 -50.81
N GLU A 591 -10.29 2.88 -51.58
CA GLU A 591 -9.66 1.56 -51.56
C GLU A 591 -8.19 1.69 -52.02
N GLY A 592 -7.26 1.55 -51.07
CA GLY A 592 -5.81 1.72 -51.28
C GLY A 592 -4.99 1.94 -49.99
N ASP A 593 -5.61 2.43 -48.92
CA ASP A 593 -4.95 2.61 -47.62
C ASP A 593 -5.18 1.38 -46.71
N THR A 594 -4.38 0.32 -46.90
CA THR A 594 -4.52 -0.95 -46.14
C THR A 594 -3.88 -0.95 -44.75
N ASN A 595 -3.48 0.20 -44.17
CA ASN A 595 -2.74 0.19 -42.90
C ASN A 595 -3.02 1.40 -41.99
N VAL A 596 -4.28 1.80 -41.88
CA VAL A 596 -4.73 2.62 -40.74
C VAL A 596 -5.95 1.95 -40.13
N ASP A 597 -5.72 0.78 -39.53
CA ASP A 597 -6.50 0.37 -38.37
C ASP A 597 -6.28 1.47 -37.34
N ILE A 598 -7.27 2.33 -37.19
CA ILE A 598 -7.42 3.00 -35.90
C ILE A 598 -7.76 1.84 -34.99
N VAL A 599 -6.75 1.34 -34.27
CA VAL A 599 -6.97 0.51 -33.08
C VAL A 599 -8.10 1.21 -32.34
N ILE A 600 -9.25 0.53 -32.33
CA ILE A 600 -10.35 0.88 -31.47
C ILE A 600 -9.77 0.56 -30.10
N ASP A 601 -9.03 1.50 -29.50
CA ASP A 601 -8.62 1.32 -28.12
C ASP A 601 -9.94 1.20 -27.35
N ASP A 602 -10.14 -0.02 -26.85
CA ASP A 602 -11.27 -0.38 -26.03
C ASP A 602 -11.45 0.73 -25.00
N ILE A 603 -12.64 1.32 -24.96
CA ILE A 603 -12.96 2.37 -23.99
C ILE A 603 -12.88 1.84 -22.54
N MET A 604 -12.53 0.57 -22.31
CA MET A 604 -12.32 0.02 -20.97
C MET A 604 -11.29 -1.13 -20.92
N ASP A 605 -10.00 -0.83 -21.01
CA ASP A 605 -9.03 -1.52 -20.13
C ASP A 605 -9.07 -0.80 -18.77
N ILE A 606 -9.94 -1.27 -17.87
CA ILE A 606 -9.80 -0.95 -16.45
C ILE A 606 -8.69 -1.86 -15.93
N ASP A 607 -7.44 -1.48 -16.22
CA ASP A 607 -6.30 -1.94 -15.44
C ASP A 607 -6.28 -1.11 -14.15
N ASP A 608 -6.73 -1.76 -13.07
CA ASP A 608 -6.93 -1.22 -11.71
C ASP A 608 -5.64 -0.76 -11.00
N ASN A 609 -4.54 -0.58 -11.72
CA ASN A 609 -3.26 -0.25 -11.09
C ASN A 609 -2.41 0.67 -11.96
N GLN A 610 -2.80 1.95 -12.13
CA GLN A 610 -1.92 3.13 -12.08
C GLN A 610 -2.76 4.41 -12.22
N ASN A 611 -3.29 4.99 -11.15
CA ASN A 611 -3.81 6.37 -11.23
C ASN A 611 -3.71 7.16 -9.92
N GLN A 612 -2.53 7.74 -9.69
CA GLN A 612 -2.43 8.98 -8.90
C GLN A 612 -1.75 10.14 -9.66
N ASN A 613 -1.44 10.02 -10.97
CA ASN A 613 -0.77 11.11 -11.69
C ASN A 613 -1.09 11.17 -13.19
N GLN A 614 -2.36 11.12 -13.61
CA GLN A 614 -2.77 11.53 -14.97
C GLN A 614 -4.14 12.21 -14.96
N THR A 615 -4.20 13.46 -14.49
CA THR A 615 -5.34 14.37 -14.69
C THR A 615 -5.22 15.23 -15.95
N ASN A 616 -4.37 14.85 -16.90
CA ASN A 616 -4.25 15.51 -18.20
C ASN A 616 -4.20 14.44 -19.30
N MET A 617 -5.07 14.59 -20.31
CA MET A 617 -5.18 13.79 -21.54
C MET A 617 -6.00 12.48 -21.43
N LYS A 618 -7.33 12.57 -21.25
CA LYS A 618 -8.21 11.71 -22.05
C LYS A 618 -8.16 12.28 -23.47
N GLU A 619 -7.35 11.69 -24.35
CA GLU A 619 -7.25 12.14 -25.75
C GLU A 619 -8.63 12.06 -26.41
N ASN A 620 -9.10 13.18 -26.96
CA ASN A 620 -10.39 13.28 -27.63
C ASN A 620 -10.31 12.50 -28.96
N CYS A 621 -11.03 11.39 -29.14
CA CYS A 621 -10.99 10.56 -30.35
C CYS A 621 -11.25 11.37 -31.63
N LEU A 622 -12.11 12.39 -31.54
CA LEU A 622 -12.38 13.33 -32.62
C LEU A 622 -11.15 14.16 -33.02
N ASN A 623 -10.32 14.58 -32.05
CA ASN A 623 -9.06 15.28 -32.32
C ASN A 623 -8.04 14.37 -33.02
N ASN A 624 -7.98 13.08 -32.64
CA ASN A 624 -7.11 12.11 -33.30
C ASN A 624 -7.57 11.85 -34.75
N LEU A 625 -8.88 11.76 -34.99
CA LEU A 625 -9.45 11.68 -36.34
C LEU A 625 -9.12 12.93 -37.18
N ILE A 626 -9.31 14.13 -36.60
CA ILE A 626 -9.01 15.41 -37.28
C ILE A 626 -7.53 15.52 -37.60
N ASN A 627 -6.63 15.18 -36.67
CA ASN A 627 -5.19 15.20 -36.90
C ASN A 627 -4.77 14.25 -38.02
N LYS A 628 -5.32 13.03 -38.06
CA LYS A 628 -5.10 12.06 -39.16
C LYS A 628 -5.62 12.58 -40.51
N ILE A 629 -6.78 13.25 -40.52
CA ILE A 629 -7.31 13.91 -41.71
C ILE A 629 -6.38 15.05 -42.15
N LEU A 630 -5.94 15.92 -41.23
CA LEU A 630 -5.08 17.07 -41.51
C LEU A 630 -3.71 16.65 -42.08
N ASN A 631 -3.12 15.58 -41.53
CA ASN A 631 -1.83 15.04 -41.97
C ASN A 631 -1.87 14.31 -43.33
N LYS A 632 -3.04 14.22 -43.99
CA LYS A 632 -3.27 13.48 -45.24
C LYS A 632 -3.02 11.97 -45.12
N GLU A 633 -3.10 11.41 -43.92
CA GLU A 633 -2.97 9.97 -43.68
C GLU A 633 -4.23 9.18 -44.09
N ILE A 634 -5.34 9.88 -44.37
CA ILE A 634 -6.60 9.30 -44.83
C ILE A 634 -7.05 9.99 -46.12
N ASN A 635 -7.16 9.24 -47.21
CA ASN A 635 -7.62 9.77 -48.50
C ASN A 635 -9.13 9.52 -48.70
N ILE A 636 -9.94 10.56 -48.55
CA ILE A 636 -11.41 10.49 -48.54
C ILE A 636 -12.01 10.67 -49.95
N ASP A 637 -12.95 9.80 -50.30
CA ASP A 637 -13.79 9.88 -51.49
C ASP A 637 -15.00 10.80 -51.25
N LEU A 638 -14.94 11.98 -51.84
CA LEU A 638 -15.99 13.00 -51.81
C LEU A 638 -17.34 12.52 -52.38
N ASN A 639 -17.36 11.47 -53.20
CA ASN A 639 -18.60 10.95 -53.78
C ASN A 639 -19.39 10.05 -52.81
N LYS A 640 -18.72 9.52 -51.77
CA LYS A 640 -19.34 8.64 -50.75
C LYS A 640 -19.74 9.39 -49.49
N LEU A 641 -19.13 10.56 -49.24
CA LEU A 641 -19.35 11.40 -48.06
C LEU A 641 -20.65 12.23 -48.19
N ASP A 642 -21.59 12.05 -47.27
CA ASP A 642 -22.81 12.88 -47.21
C ASP A 642 -22.64 14.00 -46.19
N LEU A 643 -22.16 15.14 -46.68
CA LEU A 643 -21.90 16.36 -45.89
C LEU A 643 -23.16 16.90 -45.20
N ASN A 644 -24.35 16.67 -45.77
CA ASN A 644 -25.59 17.15 -45.16
C ASN A 644 -25.91 16.39 -43.86
N THR A 645 -25.69 15.07 -43.84
CA THR A 645 -25.82 14.28 -42.62
C THR A 645 -24.75 14.61 -41.59
N ILE A 646 -23.51 14.84 -42.00
CA ILE A 646 -22.42 15.23 -41.10
C ILE A 646 -22.70 16.59 -40.45
N GLY A 647 -23.11 17.59 -41.24
CA GLY A 647 -23.52 18.88 -40.73
C GLY A 647 -24.71 18.79 -39.76
N PHE A 648 -25.71 17.96 -40.08
CA PHE A 648 -26.82 17.70 -39.16
C PHE A 648 -26.37 17.07 -37.83
N LEU A 649 -25.44 16.12 -37.85
CA LEU A 649 -24.89 15.48 -36.64
C LEU A 649 -24.10 16.49 -35.79
N PHE A 650 -23.27 17.33 -36.42
CA PHE A 650 -22.52 18.39 -35.74
C PHE A 650 -23.43 19.42 -35.10
N GLU A 651 -24.45 19.91 -35.80
CA GLU A 651 -25.42 20.86 -35.23
C GLU A 651 -26.15 20.25 -34.02
N LYS A 652 -26.47 18.94 -34.05
CA LYS A 652 -27.07 18.26 -32.90
C LYS A 652 -26.09 18.08 -31.73
N ALA A 653 -24.82 17.78 -32.01
CA ALA A 653 -23.77 17.66 -31.00
C ALA A 653 -23.48 19.02 -30.32
N ILE A 654 -23.37 20.08 -31.12
CA ILE A 654 -23.11 21.46 -30.65
C ILE A 654 -24.25 21.96 -29.76
N ASN A 655 -25.50 21.70 -30.13
CA ASN A 655 -26.66 22.07 -29.30
C ASN A 655 -26.61 21.45 -27.88
N LYS A 656 -25.87 20.35 -27.68
CA LYS A 656 -25.69 19.73 -26.37
C LYS A 656 -24.54 20.34 -25.57
N ASN A 657 -23.43 20.65 -26.22
CA ASN A 657 -22.30 21.31 -25.56
C ASN A 657 -21.70 22.41 -26.44
N VAL A 658 -22.32 23.58 -26.39
CA VAL A 658 -21.93 24.76 -27.17
C VAL A 658 -20.53 25.25 -26.79
N THR A 659 -20.05 24.92 -25.59
CA THR A 659 -18.76 25.38 -25.05
C THR A 659 -17.56 24.53 -25.49
N ASN A 660 -17.78 23.39 -26.15
CA ASN A 660 -16.70 22.49 -26.55
C ASN A 660 -15.98 23.01 -27.80
N ILE A 661 -14.77 23.56 -27.59
CA ILE A 661 -13.88 24.08 -28.63
C ILE A 661 -13.60 23.04 -29.73
N ASP A 662 -13.38 21.78 -29.34
CA ASP A 662 -12.90 20.74 -30.26
C ASP A 662 -13.99 20.33 -31.26
N LEU A 663 -15.27 20.30 -30.85
CA LEU A 663 -16.40 20.06 -31.76
C LEU A 663 -16.54 21.16 -32.81
N TRP A 664 -16.42 22.43 -32.39
CA TRP A 664 -16.47 23.56 -33.30
C TRP A 664 -15.29 23.55 -34.29
N LEU A 665 -14.09 23.22 -33.83
CA LEU A 665 -12.92 23.08 -34.69
C LEU A 665 -13.13 21.94 -35.70
N ALA A 666 -13.58 20.78 -35.23
CA ALA A 666 -13.91 19.62 -36.08
C ALA A 666 -14.87 19.99 -37.21
N TYR A 667 -15.96 20.68 -36.85
CA TYR A 667 -17.01 21.02 -37.79
C TYR A 667 -16.50 22.00 -38.86
N VAL A 668 -15.80 23.07 -38.43
CA VAL A 668 -15.22 24.05 -39.35
C VAL A 668 -14.17 23.42 -40.28
N ILE A 669 -13.32 22.53 -39.76
CA ILE A 669 -12.26 21.88 -40.56
C ILE A 669 -12.85 20.93 -41.60
N ILE A 670 -13.83 20.10 -41.23
CA ILE A 670 -14.49 19.15 -42.14
C ILE A 670 -15.21 19.91 -43.25
N GLU A 671 -15.97 20.95 -42.91
CA GLU A 671 -16.65 21.79 -43.90
C GLU A 671 -15.65 22.53 -44.81
N MET A 672 -14.58 23.10 -44.25
CA MET A 672 -13.56 23.80 -45.04
C MET A 672 -12.83 22.87 -46.02
N LYS A 673 -12.61 21.60 -45.65
CA LYS A 673 -11.85 20.64 -46.45
C LYS A 673 -12.69 19.93 -47.52
N PHE A 674 -13.95 19.62 -47.22
CA PHE A 674 -14.78 18.78 -48.08
C PHE A 674 -15.94 19.52 -48.74
N ASN A 675 -16.38 20.66 -48.21
CA ASN A 675 -17.43 21.46 -48.82
C ASN A 675 -16.85 22.40 -49.89
N LYS A 676 -17.54 22.50 -51.03
CA LYS A 676 -17.12 23.37 -52.15
C LYS A 676 -17.44 24.85 -51.91
N SER A 677 -18.24 25.17 -50.89
CA SER A 677 -18.64 26.55 -50.55
C SER A 677 -17.76 27.14 -49.44
N LEU A 678 -16.76 27.95 -49.83
CA LEU A 678 -15.90 28.68 -48.88
C LEU A 678 -16.68 29.64 -47.96
N ASN A 679 -17.82 30.16 -48.43
CA ASN A 679 -18.63 31.11 -47.68
C ASN A 679 -19.25 30.46 -46.43
N PHE A 680 -19.72 29.22 -46.55
CA PHE A 680 -20.38 28.53 -45.44
C PHE A 680 -19.41 28.25 -44.28
N ALA A 681 -18.19 27.79 -44.57
CA ALA A 681 -17.17 27.55 -43.54
C ALA A 681 -16.78 28.86 -42.82
N SER A 682 -16.74 29.98 -43.54
CA SER A 682 -16.45 31.29 -42.95
C SER A 682 -17.56 31.80 -42.04
N GLU A 683 -18.83 31.61 -42.44
CA GLU A 683 -19.99 31.93 -41.62
C GLU A 683 -20.04 31.07 -40.36
N LEU A 684 -19.71 29.78 -40.49
CA LEU A 684 -19.66 28.84 -39.38
C LEU A 684 -18.54 29.19 -38.37
N TYR A 685 -17.37 29.61 -38.85
CA TYR A 685 -16.28 30.11 -38.00
C TYR A 685 -16.71 31.34 -37.19
N VAL A 686 -17.38 32.31 -37.83
CA VAL A 686 -17.91 33.50 -37.15
C VAL A 686 -18.95 33.13 -36.12
N ARG A 687 -19.84 32.17 -36.45
CA ARG A 687 -20.83 31.65 -35.51
C ARG A 687 -20.16 30.99 -34.29
N ALA A 688 -19.15 30.15 -34.50
CA ALA A 688 -18.39 29.50 -33.43
C ALA A 688 -17.77 30.51 -32.46
N LEU A 689 -17.13 31.57 -32.98
CA LEU A 689 -16.54 32.64 -32.16
C LEU A 689 -17.59 33.35 -31.31
N ASN A 690 -18.73 33.71 -31.91
CA ASN A 690 -19.79 34.42 -31.21
C ASN A 690 -20.43 33.55 -30.12
N GLU A 691 -20.71 32.27 -30.42
CA GLU A 691 -21.32 31.32 -29.48
C GLU A 691 -20.36 30.96 -28.33
N LEU A 692 -19.08 30.74 -28.60
CA LEU A 692 -18.07 30.45 -27.55
C LEU A 692 -17.81 31.67 -26.67
N LYS A 693 -17.79 32.87 -27.27
CA LYS A 693 -17.64 34.13 -26.52
C LYS A 693 -18.84 34.41 -25.62
N TYR A 694 -20.05 34.13 -26.08
CA TYR A 694 -21.28 34.39 -25.34
C TYR A 694 -21.56 33.33 -24.26
N ASN A 695 -21.39 32.04 -24.59
CA ASN A 695 -21.78 30.93 -23.69
C ASN A 695 -20.65 30.38 -22.81
N ALA A 696 -19.36 30.62 -23.13
CA ALA A 696 -18.23 30.13 -22.34
C ALA A 696 -17.43 31.26 -21.69
N SER A 697 -16.50 31.87 -22.42
CA SER A 697 -15.74 33.06 -21.99
C SER A 697 -14.92 33.64 -23.15
N ASP A 698 -14.50 34.90 -23.00
CA ASP A 698 -13.61 35.56 -23.97
C ASP A 698 -12.25 34.83 -24.10
N VAL A 699 -11.76 34.21 -23.02
CA VAL A 699 -10.53 33.41 -23.02
C VAL A 699 -10.69 32.13 -23.85
N VAL A 700 -11.85 31.46 -23.77
CA VAL A 700 -12.16 30.25 -24.55
C VAL A 700 -12.28 30.58 -26.04
N SER A 701 -12.89 31.72 -26.39
CA SER A 701 -12.92 32.21 -27.78
C SER A 701 -11.53 32.50 -28.33
N GLN A 702 -10.64 33.11 -27.54
CA GLN A 702 -9.24 33.37 -27.93
C GLN A 702 -8.44 32.07 -28.11
N LEU A 703 -8.71 31.06 -27.28
CA LEU A 703 -8.09 29.72 -27.42
C LEU A 703 -8.56 29.01 -28.69
N PHE A 704 -9.85 29.07 -29.01
CA PHE A 704 -10.38 28.55 -30.28
C PHE A 704 -9.73 29.23 -31.48
N GLU A 705 -9.62 30.56 -31.47
CA GLU A 705 -8.99 31.31 -32.55
C GLU A 705 -7.52 30.93 -32.72
N LYS A 706 -6.77 30.80 -31.62
CA LYS A 706 -5.37 30.36 -31.66
C LYS A 706 -5.22 28.96 -32.27
N ARG A 707 -6.01 27.98 -31.81
CA ARG A 707 -5.99 26.60 -32.33
C ARG A 707 -6.41 26.53 -33.80
N TYR A 708 -7.41 27.30 -34.21
CA TYR A 708 -7.83 27.39 -35.60
C TYR A 708 -6.70 27.94 -36.50
N GLN A 709 -5.99 28.98 -36.06
CA GLN A 709 -4.85 29.52 -36.82
C GLN A 709 -3.68 28.53 -36.91
N GLU A 710 -3.39 27.80 -35.84
CA GLU A 710 -2.37 26.73 -35.84
C GLU A 710 -2.70 25.65 -36.88
N ILE A 711 -3.96 25.21 -36.94
CA ILE A 711 -4.41 24.19 -37.88
C ILE A 711 -4.48 24.73 -39.31
N LYS A 712 -4.96 25.97 -39.51
CA LYS A 712 -5.03 26.62 -40.82
C LYS A 712 -3.66 26.79 -41.48
N ASN A 713 -2.60 26.95 -40.69
CA ASN A 713 -1.23 27.00 -41.23
C ASN A 713 -0.73 25.63 -41.71
N ASN A 714 -1.36 24.53 -41.28
CA ASN A 714 -1.02 23.16 -41.66
C ASN A 714 -1.91 22.59 -42.79
N LEU A 715 -3.06 23.20 -43.07
CA LEU A 715 -3.97 22.90 -44.20
C LEU A 715 -3.51 23.57 -45.49
#